data_AF-A0A956MBY5-F1
#
_entry.id   AF-A0A956MBY5-F1
#
_cell.length_a   1.000
_cell.length_b   1.000
_cell.length_c   1.000
_cell.angle_alpha   90.00
_cell.angle_beta   90.00
_cell.angle_gamma   90.00
#
_symmetry.space_group_name_H-M   'P 1'
#
loop_
_entity.id
_entity.type
_entity.pdbx_description
1 polymer ?
#
loop_
_entity_poly.entity_id
_entity_poly.type
_entity_poly.pdbx_seq_one_letter_code
_entity_poly.pdbx_strand_id
1 'polypeptide(L)'
;IAEGTQLTELDKIFDEALISFKNDLLKITKSHRIVWIIDTTEKLRYETSQFLLDNRLLDSYDLRKRTQQWLQDFIESWNIQNVTLLLAGRGKEGKSFFENIAKAVNDAKSNGIKHLDIKLSELSQSEIREYFAHLAKDQRHRSELGFEHREQMFNYIARDENERADVLWLYTGGIPVRLALYAQIIIEGHQIPRLLSLSWKEATRQAETEDPTKPTDALRRMQWGIEDQFINLLFHNPTNTRTRILQTLVRAPRGLNAIQLHYILDNHAKLPPTQWQPDPDRLYEITKLLNSMTNYYLVKRRSSWEELTPLVDPEEERATTFRLGLQDEIYRIFAEHMAPHAEPVDSEALKIFDSLNDSEKVRYYQNREDEQIARRDLFKRLQNWAAYQLEHYLDQKRASMREDERRLEEGLIPDRRRTFHFPILSSLDIQQRNAINSAINTFTVEKMVYELLLDPERNLNESYIDLGTSMNKANNFRVDFWAQSELWELVYNEYSLKFNDFNKREAILQSEESNIEVLQRAVVQEDVSRWLKRMVLLGEYSRAIKFAERVEKIIRNMPKSTPRELRTWRSWNHSLVHAERGIWACYARIYQSQEMSSTLKEIEWYIEKLELLLQHTVNEVAIVREDGYEEKGFRSVGDNPAHPAWTRTNRLTSLAYNTLGYGSIMYGRTQDAVRNYSHALRYIRGDEDINAHRAVILNNLSRALSDMGRPGSISVCHDSLNLRRQLAEEVPLAFSFNTLALIYDDVGRYEDAPLMAAKAIAYFERAGEKRGLGLASWQLGESLRHLAHRAHQGEMAQTTPASLYTTARDLLLDAHQTFEKSREMARFIALKIELGSLYRDFLDISDDKVVGDYRAAQDYLTQAMDLAEEHNLPYLSADAGVNLARTHFAFNKESEADAMVKHTEDLILAYAKKTAQESGESIEDYSWALRQLSRLQMIRGWIALAGYQRRSKHFKEIESKELRHQAIREDSAAQIYLQEAARAYSEGLNLAESFSHQSNLVQTLTEDLYNRVKAFSQAAIDDLYKHIKVFQEEKPNIHRLDVFLDDFLGVSKSPRHLNARE
;
A
#
# COMPACT_ATOMS: atom_id res chain seq x y z
N ILE A 1 7.48 -7.06 -25.55
CA ILE A 1 6.42 -7.91 -24.94
C ILE A 1 6.82 -8.17 -23.50
N ALA A 2 6.19 -7.65 -22.44
CA ALA A 2 5.64 -6.33 -22.14
C ALA A 2 5.70 -6.19 -20.59
N GLU A 3 5.54 -4.97 -20.11
CA GLU A 3 5.64 -4.47 -18.72
C GLU A 3 5.01 -5.36 -17.62
N GLY A 4 5.58 -5.35 -16.40
CA GLY A 4 4.99 -6.00 -15.21
C GLY A 4 5.66 -7.29 -14.73
N THR A 5 6.97 -7.45 -14.87
CA THR A 5 7.52 -8.81 -15.01
C THR A 5 7.50 -9.72 -13.78
N GLN A 6 7.32 -9.21 -12.56
CA GLN A 6 7.13 -10.09 -11.40
C GLN A 6 5.68 -10.59 -11.31
N LEU A 7 4.71 -9.72 -11.64
CA LEU A 7 3.34 -10.14 -11.90
C LEU A 7 3.33 -11.13 -13.05
N THR A 8 3.99 -10.85 -14.19
CA THR A 8 4.05 -11.84 -15.28
C THR A 8 4.83 -13.10 -14.93
N GLU A 9 5.82 -13.08 -14.03
CA GLU A 9 6.59 -14.28 -13.69
C GLU A 9 5.88 -15.13 -12.64
N LEU A 10 5.26 -14.55 -11.61
CA LEU A 10 4.37 -15.26 -10.70
C LEU A 10 3.09 -15.71 -11.42
N ASP A 11 2.53 -14.89 -12.31
CA ASP A 11 1.40 -15.27 -13.15
C ASP A 11 1.81 -16.35 -14.13
N LYS A 12 3.02 -16.30 -14.70
CA LYS A 12 3.55 -17.37 -15.54
C LYS A 12 3.78 -18.66 -14.75
N ILE A 13 4.35 -18.59 -13.55
CA ILE A 13 4.52 -19.76 -12.66
C ILE A 13 3.15 -20.32 -12.27
N PHE A 14 2.19 -19.44 -11.96
CA PHE A 14 0.81 -19.83 -11.68
C PHE A 14 0.17 -20.51 -12.89
N ASP A 15 0.31 -19.94 -14.08
CA ASP A 15 -0.20 -20.50 -15.34
C ASP A 15 0.48 -21.83 -15.66
N GLU A 16 1.80 -21.95 -15.48
CA GLU A 16 2.56 -23.19 -15.63
C GLU A 16 2.09 -24.26 -14.63
N ALA A 17 1.89 -23.88 -13.36
CA ALA A 17 1.36 -24.77 -12.33
C ALA A 17 -0.08 -25.20 -12.64
N LEU A 18 -0.91 -24.28 -13.14
CA LEU A 18 -2.29 -24.55 -13.52
C LEU A 18 -2.36 -25.49 -14.72
N ILE A 19 -1.50 -25.29 -15.72
CA ILE A 19 -1.36 -26.18 -16.88
C ILE A 19 -0.89 -27.56 -16.42
N SER A 20 0.12 -27.64 -15.54
CA SER A 20 0.60 -28.92 -14.99
C SER A 20 -0.52 -29.65 -14.24
N PHE A 21 -1.21 -28.94 -13.34
CA PHE A 21 -2.34 -29.48 -12.59
C PHE A 21 -3.44 -30.00 -13.52
N LYS A 22 -3.80 -29.23 -14.57
CA LYS A 22 -4.76 -29.65 -15.59
C LYS A 22 -4.32 -30.93 -16.29
N ASN A 23 -3.05 -31.04 -16.66
CA ASN A 23 -2.50 -32.23 -17.33
C ASN A 23 -2.52 -33.46 -16.41
N ASP A 24 -2.15 -33.29 -15.14
CA ASP A 24 -2.19 -34.36 -14.14
C ASP A 24 -3.62 -34.82 -13.88
N LEU A 25 -4.56 -33.89 -13.72
CA LEU A 25 -5.98 -34.20 -13.57
C LEU A 25 -6.52 -34.96 -14.78
N LEU A 26 -6.21 -34.52 -16.01
CA LEU A 26 -6.58 -35.22 -17.25
C LEU A 26 -6.01 -36.64 -17.32
N LYS A 27 -4.81 -36.88 -16.77
CA LYS A 27 -4.20 -38.20 -16.74
C LYS A 27 -4.92 -39.12 -15.74
N ILE A 28 -5.26 -38.60 -14.56
CA ILE A 28 -5.95 -39.37 -13.52
C ILE A 28 -7.37 -39.73 -13.98
N THR A 29 -8.10 -38.79 -14.59
CA THR A 29 -9.50 -38.99 -15.00
C THR A 29 -9.68 -40.05 -16.09
N LYS A 30 -8.63 -40.41 -16.82
CA LYS A 30 -8.62 -41.56 -17.76
C LYS A 30 -8.83 -42.91 -17.08
N SER A 31 -8.44 -43.04 -15.81
CA SER A 31 -8.46 -44.32 -15.09
C SER A 31 -9.38 -44.31 -13.87
N HIS A 32 -9.61 -43.14 -13.26
CA HIS A 32 -10.40 -43.00 -12.04
C HIS A 32 -11.42 -41.88 -12.18
N ARG A 33 -12.60 -42.05 -11.58
CA ARG A 33 -13.53 -40.93 -11.42
C ARG A 33 -13.04 -40.05 -10.27
N ILE A 34 -12.86 -38.76 -10.53
CA ILE A 34 -12.51 -37.79 -9.49
C ILE A 34 -13.79 -37.19 -8.93
N VAL A 35 -13.92 -37.19 -7.61
CA VAL A 35 -15.04 -36.55 -6.90
C VAL A 35 -14.46 -35.44 -6.04
N TRP A 36 -14.82 -34.19 -6.34
CA TRP A 36 -14.48 -33.05 -5.49
C TRP A 36 -15.70 -32.65 -4.68
N ILE A 37 -15.52 -32.58 -3.37
CA ILE A 37 -16.54 -32.13 -2.43
C ILE A 37 -16.08 -30.79 -1.90
N ILE A 38 -16.85 -29.76 -2.21
CA ILE A 38 -16.60 -28.40 -1.77
C ILE A 38 -17.82 -28.00 -0.94
N ASP A 39 -17.62 -27.90 0.37
CA ASP A 39 -18.63 -27.46 1.33
C ASP A 39 -18.39 -26.00 1.73
N THR A 40 -19.43 -25.35 2.27
CA THR A 40 -19.42 -23.94 2.68
C THR A 40 -19.05 -23.01 1.51
N THR A 41 -19.63 -23.26 0.33
CA THR A 41 -19.31 -22.51 -0.90
C THR A 41 -19.58 -21.02 -0.80
N GLU A 42 -20.41 -20.56 0.15
CA GLU A 42 -20.58 -19.15 0.45
C GLU A 42 -19.26 -18.43 0.83
N LYS A 43 -18.22 -19.16 1.27
CA LYS A 43 -16.87 -18.63 1.52
C LYS A 43 -16.01 -18.48 0.27
N LEU A 44 -16.42 -19.04 -0.85
CA LEU A 44 -15.69 -18.97 -2.12
C LEU A 44 -16.17 -17.83 -3.02
N ARG A 45 -17.27 -17.15 -2.63
CA ARG A 45 -17.90 -16.11 -3.44
C ARG A 45 -16.98 -14.93 -3.73
N TYR A 46 -17.25 -14.17 -4.79
CA TYR A 46 -16.51 -12.93 -5.01
C TYR A 46 -16.66 -11.98 -3.80
N GLU A 47 -15.54 -11.55 -3.24
CA GLU A 47 -15.47 -10.55 -2.17
C GLU A 47 -15.39 -9.14 -2.75
N THR A 48 -16.24 -8.87 -3.75
CA THR A 48 -16.30 -7.59 -4.44
C THR A 48 -17.76 -7.21 -4.65
N SER A 49 -17.99 -5.93 -4.87
CA SER A 49 -19.31 -5.38 -5.03
C SER A 49 -19.96 -5.85 -6.32
N GLN A 50 -21.26 -6.10 -6.21
CA GLN A 50 -22.10 -6.38 -7.38
C GLN A 50 -22.07 -5.22 -8.38
N PHE A 51 -21.82 -3.99 -7.91
CA PHE A 51 -21.57 -2.82 -8.75
C PHE A 51 -20.42 -3.04 -9.75
N LEU A 52 -19.28 -3.57 -9.31
CA LEU A 52 -18.15 -3.83 -10.19
C LEU A 52 -18.43 -4.95 -11.20
N LEU A 53 -19.11 -6.00 -10.76
CA LEU A 53 -19.45 -7.17 -11.58
C LEU A 53 -20.50 -6.85 -12.65
N ASP A 54 -21.63 -6.27 -12.25
CA ASP A 54 -22.77 -5.98 -13.15
C ASP A 54 -22.38 -4.98 -14.24
N ASN A 55 -21.48 -4.04 -13.93
CA ASN A 55 -20.98 -3.04 -14.88
C ASN A 55 -19.73 -3.51 -15.65
N ARG A 56 -19.29 -4.76 -15.46
CA ARG A 56 -18.11 -5.36 -16.11
C ARG A 56 -16.84 -4.51 -15.95
N LEU A 57 -16.68 -3.89 -14.78
CA LEU A 57 -15.52 -3.06 -14.46
C LEU A 57 -14.28 -3.90 -14.16
N LEU A 58 -14.49 -5.13 -13.69
CA LEU A 58 -13.47 -6.18 -13.55
C LEU A 58 -13.68 -7.22 -14.66
N ASP A 59 -12.58 -7.78 -15.16
CA ASP A 59 -12.59 -8.86 -16.15
C ASP A 59 -12.24 -10.22 -15.52
N SER A 60 -12.25 -11.28 -16.33
CA SER A 60 -11.87 -12.62 -15.85
C SER A 60 -10.41 -12.67 -15.42
N TYR A 61 -9.53 -11.85 -16.00
CA TYR A 61 -8.14 -11.76 -15.56
C TYR A 61 -8.08 -11.23 -14.12
N ASP A 62 -8.79 -10.16 -13.76
CA ASP A 62 -8.84 -9.64 -12.38
C ASP A 62 -9.32 -10.67 -11.36
N LEU A 63 -10.27 -11.50 -11.78
CA LEU A 63 -10.94 -12.46 -10.92
C LEU A 63 -10.27 -13.84 -10.94
N ARG A 64 -9.31 -14.11 -11.85
CA ARG A 64 -8.73 -15.45 -12.07
C ARG A 64 -8.09 -16.10 -10.84
N LYS A 65 -7.58 -15.28 -9.91
CA LYS A 65 -6.98 -15.74 -8.64
C LYS A 65 -8.04 -16.09 -7.59
N ARG A 66 -9.33 -15.95 -7.90
CA ARG A 66 -10.47 -16.29 -7.04
C ARG A 66 -10.98 -17.68 -7.36
N THR A 67 -11.22 -18.48 -6.32
CA THR A 67 -11.69 -19.87 -6.46
C THR A 67 -13.00 -19.97 -7.23
N GLN A 68 -13.96 -19.05 -7.04
CA GLN A 68 -15.20 -19.07 -7.83
C GLN A 68 -14.96 -18.80 -9.32
N GLN A 69 -14.07 -17.87 -9.70
CA GLN A 69 -13.75 -17.65 -11.12
C GLN A 69 -13.08 -18.90 -11.69
N TRP A 70 -12.11 -19.45 -10.97
CA TRP A 70 -11.41 -20.66 -11.38
C TRP A 70 -12.38 -21.84 -11.59
N LEU A 71 -13.37 -22.01 -10.71
CA LEU A 71 -14.41 -23.04 -10.86
C LEU A 71 -15.30 -22.80 -12.08
N GLN A 72 -15.67 -21.55 -12.36
CA GLN A 72 -16.41 -21.21 -13.58
C GLN A 72 -15.58 -21.52 -14.83
N ASP A 73 -14.32 -21.08 -14.88
CA ASP A 73 -13.42 -21.36 -15.99
C ASP A 73 -13.20 -22.87 -16.19
N PHE A 74 -13.11 -23.63 -15.09
CA PHE A 74 -13.03 -25.09 -15.09
C PHE A 74 -14.25 -25.73 -15.75
N ILE A 75 -15.45 -25.28 -15.38
CA ILE A 75 -16.72 -25.78 -15.94
C ILE A 75 -16.87 -25.40 -17.42
N GLU A 76 -16.56 -24.15 -17.76
CA GLU A 76 -16.79 -23.57 -19.09
C GLU A 76 -15.78 -24.06 -20.13
N SER A 77 -14.49 -24.12 -19.77
CA SER A 77 -13.41 -24.17 -20.77
C SER A 77 -12.48 -25.38 -20.66
N TRP A 78 -12.43 -26.09 -19.52
CA TRP A 78 -11.44 -27.15 -19.35
C TRP A 78 -11.83 -28.47 -20.02
N ASN A 79 -13.12 -28.73 -20.24
CA ASN A 79 -13.68 -29.91 -20.90
C ASN A 79 -13.08 -31.25 -20.38
N ILE A 80 -12.92 -31.38 -19.06
CA ILE A 80 -12.41 -32.59 -18.43
C ILE A 80 -13.58 -33.54 -18.13
N GLN A 81 -13.53 -34.73 -18.73
CA GLN A 81 -14.51 -35.79 -18.51
C GLN A 81 -14.19 -36.59 -17.23
N ASN A 82 -15.17 -37.32 -16.70
CA ASN A 82 -15.04 -38.21 -15.53
C ASN A 82 -14.69 -37.49 -14.21
N VAL A 83 -15.18 -36.26 -14.04
CA VAL A 83 -15.15 -35.51 -12.76
C VAL A 83 -16.58 -35.33 -12.25
N THR A 84 -16.77 -35.42 -10.94
CA THR A 84 -18.03 -35.07 -10.26
C THR A 84 -17.73 -33.98 -9.23
N LEU A 85 -18.38 -32.83 -9.37
CA LEU A 85 -18.32 -31.74 -8.40
C LEU A 85 -19.55 -31.80 -7.51
N LEU A 86 -19.36 -31.91 -6.20
CA LEU A 86 -20.38 -31.75 -5.18
C LEU A 86 -20.14 -30.41 -4.49
N LEU A 87 -21.01 -29.44 -4.78
CA LEU A 87 -20.93 -28.08 -4.25
C LEU A 87 -22.06 -27.89 -3.22
N ALA A 88 -21.70 -27.71 -1.96
CA ALA A 88 -22.63 -27.55 -0.86
C ALA A 88 -22.43 -26.19 -0.19
N GLY A 89 -23.53 -25.51 0.12
CA GLY A 89 -23.51 -24.19 0.73
C GLY A 89 -24.90 -23.73 1.11
N ARG A 90 -24.99 -22.61 1.80
CA ARG A 90 -26.28 -22.11 2.31
C ARG A 90 -27.09 -21.37 1.25
N GLY A 91 -28.41 -21.54 1.32
CA GLY A 91 -29.34 -20.95 0.35
C GLY A 91 -29.33 -19.42 0.32
N LYS A 92 -29.29 -18.73 1.48
CA LYS A 92 -29.27 -17.24 1.53
C LYS A 92 -27.86 -16.72 1.23
N GLU A 93 -26.85 -17.22 1.95
CA GLU A 93 -25.48 -16.70 1.90
C GLU A 93 -24.71 -17.10 0.63
N GLY A 94 -24.97 -18.31 0.11
CA GLY A 94 -24.33 -18.89 -1.07
C GLY A 94 -25.10 -18.63 -2.36
N LYS A 95 -26.24 -17.93 -2.32
CA LYS A 95 -27.11 -17.70 -3.49
C LYS A 95 -26.35 -17.21 -4.73
N SER A 96 -25.59 -16.12 -4.59
CA SER A 96 -24.82 -15.53 -5.70
C SER A 96 -23.77 -16.50 -6.26
N PHE A 97 -23.12 -17.30 -5.41
CA PHE A 97 -22.18 -18.33 -5.85
C PHE A 97 -22.89 -19.36 -6.75
N PHE A 98 -24.01 -19.91 -6.28
CA PHE A 98 -24.76 -20.92 -7.04
C PHE A 98 -25.38 -20.37 -8.32
N GLU A 99 -25.85 -19.11 -8.34
CA GLU A 99 -26.33 -18.45 -9.55
C GLU A 99 -25.23 -18.32 -10.62
N ASN A 100 -24.02 -17.95 -10.21
CA ASN A 100 -22.86 -17.86 -11.12
C ASN A 100 -22.42 -19.24 -11.63
N ILE A 101 -22.37 -20.26 -10.78
CA ILE A 101 -22.07 -21.64 -11.20
C ILE A 101 -23.14 -22.19 -12.13
N ALA A 102 -24.42 -21.95 -11.83
CA ALA A 102 -25.52 -22.38 -12.70
C ALA A 102 -25.44 -21.72 -14.09
N LYS A 103 -25.03 -20.45 -14.14
CA LYS A 103 -24.75 -19.75 -15.39
C LYS A 103 -23.59 -20.41 -16.16
N ALA A 104 -22.45 -20.65 -15.52
CA ALA A 104 -21.31 -21.33 -16.13
C ALA A 104 -21.67 -22.72 -16.69
N VAL A 105 -22.45 -23.50 -15.93
CA VAL A 105 -23.00 -24.79 -16.37
C VAL A 105 -23.89 -24.63 -17.59
N ASN A 106 -24.77 -23.62 -17.60
CA ASN A 106 -25.66 -23.34 -18.73
C ASN A 106 -24.87 -23.00 -20.00
N ASP A 107 -23.85 -22.17 -19.87
CA ASP A 107 -22.97 -21.75 -20.97
C ASP A 107 -22.15 -22.94 -21.49
N ALA A 108 -21.82 -23.90 -20.62
CA ALA A 108 -21.09 -25.13 -20.94
C ALA A 108 -21.97 -26.35 -21.31
N LYS A 109 -23.30 -26.18 -21.47
CA LYS A 109 -24.23 -27.31 -21.73
C LYS A 109 -23.85 -28.15 -22.94
N SER A 110 -23.28 -27.54 -23.97
CA SER A 110 -22.80 -28.23 -25.18
C SER A 110 -21.67 -29.22 -24.90
N ASN A 111 -20.97 -29.11 -23.77
CA ASN A 111 -19.89 -30.01 -23.35
C ASN A 111 -20.39 -31.29 -22.67
N GLY A 112 -21.71 -31.52 -22.60
CA GLY A 112 -22.31 -32.74 -22.04
C GLY A 112 -22.33 -32.77 -20.51
N ILE A 113 -22.19 -31.61 -19.85
CA ILE A 113 -22.22 -31.48 -18.39
C ILE A 113 -23.63 -31.80 -17.87
N LYS A 114 -23.70 -32.71 -16.89
CA LYS A 114 -24.93 -32.99 -16.15
C LYS A 114 -24.92 -32.20 -14.84
N HIS A 115 -25.99 -31.45 -14.61
CA HIS A 115 -26.19 -30.67 -13.40
C HIS A 115 -27.46 -31.13 -12.69
N LEU A 116 -27.34 -31.36 -11.39
CA LEU A 116 -28.43 -31.72 -10.51
C LEU A 116 -28.39 -30.76 -9.32
N ASP A 117 -29.45 -29.98 -9.18
CA ASP A 117 -29.65 -29.14 -8.00
C ASP A 117 -30.39 -29.96 -6.92
N ILE A 118 -29.83 -29.99 -5.72
CA ILE A 118 -30.38 -30.73 -4.59
C ILE A 118 -30.62 -29.72 -3.47
N LYS A 119 -31.89 -29.38 -3.25
CA LYS A 119 -32.29 -28.60 -2.09
C LYS A 119 -32.52 -29.53 -0.91
N LEU A 120 -31.66 -29.43 0.10
CA LEU A 120 -31.87 -30.10 1.38
C LEU A 120 -33.06 -29.45 2.10
N SER A 121 -34.08 -30.24 2.42
CA SER A 121 -35.24 -29.82 3.22
C SER A 121 -35.01 -30.09 4.70
N GLU A 122 -35.89 -29.56 5.54
CA GLU A 122 -35.98 -29.96 6.93
C GLU A 122 -36.26 -31.47 7.04
N LEU A 123 -35.76 -32.10 8.11
CA LEU A 123 -35.94 -33.53 8.35
C LEU A 123 -37.40 -33.81 8.72
N SER A 124 -37.98 -34.82 8.08
CA SER A 124 -39.26 -35.41 8.46
C SER A 124 -39.17 -36.16 9.79
N GLN A 125 -40.33 -36.54 10.33
CA GLN A 125 -40.44 -37.34 11.54
C GLN A 125 -39.68 -38.68 11.44
N SER A 126 -39.70 -39.34 10.29
CA SER A 126 -38.94 -40.59 10.07
C SER A 126 -37.44 -40.34 9.97
N GLU A 127 -37.03 -39.30 9.27
CA GLU A 127 -35.60 -38.96 9.13
C GLU A 127 -34.99 -38.50 10.47
N ILE A 128 -35.76 -37.87 11.34
CA ILE A 128 -35.32 -37.56 12.71
C ILE A 128 -35.07 -38.83 13.52
N ARG A 129 -35.96 -39.83 13.40
CA ARG A 129 -35.76 -41.13 14.07
C ARG A 129 -34.49 -41.82 13.55
N GLU A 130 -34.28 -41.83 12.24
CA GLU A 130 -33.06 -42.34 11.62
C GLU A 130 -31.82 -41.58 12.10
N TYR A 131 -31.87 -40.26 12.16
CA TYR A 131 -30.79 -39.41 12.69
C TYR A 131 -30.41 -39.82 14.11
N PHE A 132 -31.38 -39.98 15.03
CA PHE A 132 -31.08 -40.42 16.39
C PHE A 132 -30.65 -41.89 16.49
N ALA A 133 -31.13 -42.78 15.61
CA ALA A 133 -30.66 -44.16 15.52
C ALA A 133 -29.17 -44.21 15.13
N HIS A 134 -28.78 -43.37 14.18
CA HIS A 134 -27.38 -43.21 13.79
C HIS A 134 -26.53 -42.66 14.93
N LEU A 135 -27.01 -41.63 15.63
CA LEU A 135 -26.30 -41.10 16.81
C LEU A 135 -26.12 -42.16 17.90
N ALA A 136 -27.14 -43.00 18.15
CA ALA A 136 -27.03 -44.10 19.10
C ALA A 136 -25.93 -45.09 18.70
N LYS A 137 -25.89 -45.46 17.40
CA LYS A 137 -24.85 -46.33 16.84
C LYS A 137 -23.46 -45.72 16.99
N ASP A 138 -23.31 -44.42 16.75
CA ASP A 138 -22.03 -43.73 16.90
C ASP A 138 -21.53 -43.72 18.34
N GLN A 139 -22.43 -43.59 19.33
CA GLN A 139 -22.05 -43.68 20.74
C GLN A 139 -21.58 -45.09 21.11
N ARG A 140 -22.21 -46.14 20.56
CA ARG A 140 -21.84 -47.54 20.80
C ARG A 140 -20.41 -47.87 20.36
N HIS A 141 -19.91 -47.20 19.31
CA HIS A 141 -18.56 -47.39 18.80
C HIS A 141 -17.47 -46.65 19.61
N ARG A 142 -17.84 -45.77 20.55
CA ARG A 142 -16.93 -45.05 21.45
C ARG A 142 -16.85 -45.81 22.78
N SER A 143 -15.92 -46.76 22.87
CA SER A 143 -15.81 -47.77 23.94
C SER A 143 -15.25 -47.24 25.27
N GLU A 144 -16.04 -46.48 26.04
CA GLU A 144 -15.72 -46.06 27.43
C GLU A 144 -16.95 -46.09 28.36
N LEU A 145 -16.72 -46.19 29.68
CA LEU A 145 -17.79 -46.18 30.72
C LEU A 145 -18.51 -44.81 30.75
N GLY A 146 -19.85 -44.83 30.69
CA GLY A 146 -20.71 -43.64 30.72
C GLY A 146 -21.46 -43.33 29.42
N PHE A 147 -21.09 -43.99 28.31
CA PHE A 147 -21.72 -43.81 27.00
C PHE A 147 -22.99 -44.66 26.79
N GLU A 148 -23.16 -45.76 27.54
CA GLU A 148 -24.35 -46.62 27.48
C GLU A 148 -25.66 -45.86 27.76
N HIS A 149 -25.64 -44.92 28.70
CA HIS A 149 -26.81 -44.09 29.01
C HIS A 149 -27.19 -43.15 27.85
N ARG A 150 -26.19 -42.62 27.13
CA ARG A 150 -26.40 -41.75 25.96
C ARG A 150 -26.95 -42.54 24.78
N GLU A 151 -26.38 -43.73 24.52
CA GLU A 151 -26.89 -44.67 23.52
C GLU A 151 -28.35 -45.03 23.82
N GLN A 152 -28.67 -45.38 25.07
CA GLN A 152 -30.04 -45.71 25.49
C GLN A 152 -31.01 -44.56 25.24
N MET A 153 -30.62 -43.32 25.56
CA MET A 153 -31.46 -42.15 25.35
C MET A 153 -31.71 -41.86 23.86
N PHE A 154 -30.68 -41.96 23.01
CA PHE A 154 -30.83 -41.80 21.56
C PHE A 154 -31.66 -42.94 20.94
N ASN A 155 -31.43 -44.18 21.35
CA ASN A 155 -32.26 -45.32 20.94
C ASN A 155 -33.71 -45.17 21.41
N TYR A 156 -33.95 -44.59 22.59
CA TYR A 156 -35.30 -44.31 23.06
C TYR A 156 -36.01 -43.35 22.10
N ILE A 157 -35.36 -42.25 21.70
CA ILE A 157 -35.92 -41.26 20.77
C ILE A 157 -36.17 -41.87 19.38
N ALA A 158 -35.29 -42.77 18.93
CA ALA A 158 -35.35 -43.36 17.60
C ALA A 158 -36.47 -44.40 17.39
N ARG A 159 -37.14 -44.87 18.46
CA ARG A 159 -38.19 -45.89 18.35
C ARG A 159 -39.48 -45.32 17.75
N ASP A 160 -40.10 -46.06 16.84
CA ASP A 160 -41.36 -45.67 16.19
C ASP A 160 -42.51 -45.45 17.18
N GLU A 161 -42.58 -46.25 18.25
CA GLU A 161 -43.61 -46.17 19.30
C GLU A 161 -43.47 -44.94 20.22
N ASN A 162 -42.41 -44.15 20.07
CA ASN A 162 -42.13 -43.01 20.93
C ASN A 162 -42.49 -41.68 20.26
N GLU A 163 -43.44 -40.96 20.86
CA GLU A 163 -43.89 -39.63 20.43
C GLU A 163 -42.80 -38.54 20.53
N ARG A 164 -41.67 -38.82 21.18
CA ARG A 164 -40.60 -37.84 21.42
C ARG A 164 -39.95 -37.32 20.14
N ALA A 165 -39.79 -38.17 19.12
CA ALA A 165 -39.30 -37.73 17.82
C ALA A 165 -40.28 -36.76 17.14
N ASP A 166 -41.59 -36.96 17.34
CA ASP A 166 -42.63 -36.11 16.76
C ASP A 166 -42.70 -34.75 17.47
N VAL A 167 -42.59 -34.74 18.81
CA VAL A 167 -42.48 -33.49 19.59
C VAL A 167 -41.21 -32.72 19.22
N LEU A 168 -40.08 -33.41 19.02
CA LEU A 168 -38.86 -32.78 18.53
C LEU A 168 -39.04 -32.23 17.12
N TRP A 169 -39.71 -32.95 16.23
CA TRP A 169 -40.03 -32.46 14.89
C TRP A 169 -40.87 -31.17 14.92
N LEU A 170 -41.93 -31.14 15.72
CA LEU A 170 -42.81 -29.97 15.88
C LEU A 170 -42.03 -28.75 16.38
N TYR A 171 -41.21 -28.90 17.42
CA TYR A 171 -40.53 -27.77 18.04
C TYR A 171 -39.18 -27.39 17.43
N THR A 172 -38.48 -28.32 16.78
CA THR A 172 -37.26 -27.95 16.02
C THR A 172 -37.60 -27.50 14.60
N GLY A 173 -38.78 -27.87 14.10
CA GLY A 173 -39.17 -27.72 12.71
C GLY A 173 -38.42 -28.66 11.78
N GLY A 174 -37.76 -29.71 12.30
CA GLY A 174 -36.89 -30.60 11.52
C GLY A 174 -35.55 -29.99 11.14
N ILE A 175 -35.18 -28.83 11.69
CA ILE A 175 -33.93 -28.16 11.36
C ILE A 175 -32.75 -28.92 12.01
N PRO A 176 -31.78 -29.46 11.23
CA PRO A 176 -30.71 -30.33 11.73
C PRO A 176 -29.89 -29.73 12.88
N VAL A 177 -29.55 -28.44 12.81
CA VAL A 177 -28.73 -27.78 13.84
C VAL A 177 -29.45 -27.63 15.19
N ARG A 178 -30.78 -27.44 15.19
CA ARG A 178 -31.59 -27.45 16.43
C ARG A 178 -31.66 -28.85 17.04
N LEU A 179 -31.73 -29.89 16.19
CA LEU A 179 -31.65 -31.28 16.63
C LEU A 179 -30.26 -31.63 17.19
N ALA A 180 -29.21 -31.08 16.59
CA ALA A 180 -27.84 -31.22 17.08
C ALA A 180 -27.64 -30.55 18.46
N LEU A 181 -28.24 -29.37 18.70
CA LEU A 181 -28.27 -28.73 20.03
C LEU A 181 -28.92 -29.63 21.08
N TYR A 182 -30.03 -30.29 20.72
CA TYR A 182 -30.69 -31.24 21.60
C TYR A 182 -29.83 -32.48 21.88
N ALA A 183 -29.23 -33.07 20.84
CA ALA A 183 -28.32 -34.20 20.99
C ALA A 183 -27.13 -33.83 21.89
N GLN A 184 -26.65 -32.60 21.79
CA GLN A 184 -25.56 -32.10 22.61
C GLN A 184 -25.93 -32.04 24.10
N ILE A 185 -27.14 -31.60 24.45
CA ILE A 185 -27.64 -31.58 25.84
C ILE A 185 -27.67 -32.98 26.45
N ILE A 186 -28.06 -33.98 25.66
CA ILE A 186 -28.04 -35.39 26.08
C ILE A 186 -26.61 -35.87 26.31
N ILE A 187 -25.69 -35.55 25.39
CA ILE A 187 -24.26 -35.88 25.53
C ILE A 187 -23.69 -35.25 26.80
N GLU A 188 -24.05 -34.01 27.10
CA GLU A 188 -23.56 -33.29 28.28
C GLU A 188 -24.27 -33.69 29.59
N GLY A 189 -25.31 -34.52 29.53
CA GLY A 189 -26.06 -34.96 30.71
C GLY A 189 -26.90 -33.85 31.35
N HIS A 190 -27.23 -32.81 30.60
CA HIS A 190 -28.09 -31.73 31.06
C HIS A 190 -29.55 -32.18 31.15
N GLN A 191 -30.32 -31.56 32.05
CA GLN A 191 -31.75 -31.79 32.14
C GLN A 191 -32.45 -31.26 30.89
N ILE A 192 -33.24 -32.11 30.26
CA ILE A 192 -33.92 -31.79 29.01
C ILE A 192 -35.05 -30.78 29.28
N PRO A 193 -35.18 -29.69 28.49
CA PRO A 193 -36.27 -28.73 28.59
C PRO A 193 -37.65 -29.39 28.68
N ARG A 194 -38.50 -28.93 29.60
CA ARG A 194 -39.82 -29.53 29.85
C ARG A 194 -40.69 -29.60 28.59
N LEU A 195 -40.64 -28.56 27.75
CA LEU A 195 -41.40 -28.51 26.49
C LEU A 195 -41.05 -29.68 25.56
N LEU A 196 -39.81 -30.14 25.57
CA LEU A 196 -39.32 -31.27 24.76
C LEU A 196 -39.60 -32.65 25.39
N SER A 197 -40.32 -32.67 26.52
CA SER A 197 -40.73 -33.87 27.24
C SER A 197 -42.25 -34.02 27.33
N LEU A 198 -43.01 -33.13 26.69
CA LEU A 198 -44.47 -33.20 26.62
C LEU A 198 -44.92 -34.41 25.80
N SER A 199 -46.16 -34.87 26.04
CA SER A 199 -46.83 -35.79 25.10
C SER A 199 -47.17 -35.07 23.79
N TRP A 200 -47.33 -35.81 22.68
CA TRP A 200 -47.71 -35.24 21.39
C TRP A 200 -48.97 -34.38 21.50
N LYS A 201 -50.01 -34.92 22.17
CA LYS A 201 -51.29 -34.24 22.39
C LYS A 201 -51.15 -32.91 23.14
N GLU A 202 -50.27 -32.84 24.14
CA GLU A 202 -50.03 -31.61 24.88
C GLU A 202 -49.21 -30.61 24.07
N ALA A 203 -48.23 -31.10 23.30
CA ALA A 203 -47.36 -30.29 22.48
C ALA A 203 -48.14 -29.60 21.36
N THR A 204 -48.99 -30.32 20.63
CA THR A 204 -49.83 -29.76 19.54
C THR A 204 -50.91 -28.84 20.06
N ARG A 205 -51.49 -29.13 21.24
CA ARG A 205 -52.43 -28.22 21.91
C ARG A 205 -51.78 -26.88 22.27
N GLN A 206 -50.55 -26.89 22.77
CA GLN A 206 -49.82 -25.66 23.11
C GLN A 206 -49.28 -24.94 21.88
N ALA A 207 -48.92 -25.68 20.84
CA ALA A 207 -48.48 -25.12 19.56
C ALA A 207 -49.65 -24.63 18.70
N GLU A 208 -50.90 -25.00 19.00
CA GLU A 208 -52.07 -24.72 18.16
C GLU A 208 -51.95 -25.23 16.71
N THR A 209 -51.04 -26.17 16.47
CA THR A 209 -50.82 -26.82 15.18
C THR A 209 -50.23 -28.20 15.38
N GLU A 210 -50.52 -29.11 14.46
CA GLU A 210 -49.90 -30.43 14.36
C GLU A 210 -48.80 -30.47 13.28
N ASP A 211 -48.63 -29.37 12.54
CA ASP A 211 -47.75 -29.26 11.39
C ASP A 211 -46.84 -28.02 11.53
N PRO A 212 -45.53 -28.21 11.81
CA PRO A 212 -44.58 -27.11 11.97
C PRO A 212 -44.33 -26.35 10.66
N THR A 213 -44.72 -26.89 9.50
CA THR A 213 -44.65 -26.17 8.21
C THR A 213 -45.75 -25.09 8.08
N LYS A 214 -46.74 -25.12 8.98
CA LYS A 214 -47.80 -24.10 9.13
C LYS A 214 -47.67 -23.45 10.50
N PRO A 215 -46.64 -22.61 10.72
CA PRO A 215 -46.36 -22.07 12.04
C PRO A 215 -47.45 -21.10 12.49
N THR A 216 -47.93 -21.32 13.71
CA THR A 216 -48.77 -20.37 14.46
C THR A 216 -47.89 -19.48 15.34
N ASP A 217 -48.44 -18.36 15.81
CA ASP A 217 -47.75 -17.51 16.80
C ASP A 217 -47.46 -18.28 18.10
N ALA A 218 -48.35 -19.20 18.49
CA ALA A 218 -48.17 -20.06 19.65
C ALA A 218 -46.97 -21.02 19.48
N LEU A 219 -46.86 -21.69 18.32
CA LEU A 219 -45.71 -22.54 18.01
C LEU A 219 -44.42 -21.71 18.04
N ARG A 220 -44.39 -20.53 17.39
CA ARG A 220 -43.22 -19.64 17.37
C ARG A 220 -42.74 -19.26 18.78
N ARG A 221 -43.67 -18.93 19.68
CA ARG A 221 -43.34 -18.65 21.10
C ARG A 221 -42.77 -19.86 21.83
N MET A 222 -43.30 -21.06 21.58
CA MET A 222 -42.76 -22.29 22.17
C MET A 222 -41.35 -22.58 21.65
N GLN A 223 -41.12 -22.43 20.34
CA GLN A 223 -39.80 -22.58 19.71
C GLN A 223 -38.79 -21.59 20.31
N TRP A 224 -39.19 -20.33 20.45
CA TRP A 224 -38.38 -19.29 21.10
C TRP A 224 -38.03 -19.66 22.55
N GLY A 225 -39.02 -20.09 23.36
CA GLY A 225 -38.78 -20.51 24.74
C GLY A 225 -37.88 -21.73 24.89
N ILE A 226 -37.82 -22.61 23.88
CA ILE A 226 -36.89 -23.74 23.83
C ILE A 226 -35.47 -23.27 23.51
N GLU A 227 -35.32 -22.38 22.54
CA GLU A 227 -34.03 -21.78 22.20
C GLU A 227 -33.44 -20.99 23.40
N ASP A 228 -34.25 -20.21 24.11
CA ASP A 228 -33.84 -19.49 25.34
C ASP A 228 -33.32 -20.46 26.41
N GLN A 229 -34.01 -21.59 26.61
CA GLN A 229 -33.54 -22.65 27.52
C GLN A 229 -32.23 -23.29 27.07
N PHE A 230 -32.02 -23.51 25.77
CA PHE A 230 -30.76 -24.01 25.24
C PHE A 230 -29.61 -23.03 25.45
N ILE A 231 -29.84 -21.74 25.21
CA ILE A 231 -28.86 -20.69 25.50
C ILE A 231 -28.51 -20.70 26.99
N ASN A 232 -29.52 -20.81 27.85
CA ASN A 232 -29.30 -20.87 29.29
C ASN A 232 -28.46 -22.09 29.69
N LEU A 233 -28.77 -23.29 29.21
CA LEU A 233 -28.01 -24.50 29.53
C LEU A 233 -26.55 -24.44 29.04
N LEU A 234 -26.32 -23.93 27.83
CA LEU A 234 -24.98 -23.93 27.22
C LEU A 234 -24.09 -22.80 27.74
N PHE A 235 -24.68 -21.63 28.02
CA PHE A 235 -23.93 -20.41 28.33
C PHE A 235 -24.08 -19.96 29.79
N HIS A 236 -25.01 -20.48 30.61
CA HIS A 236 -25.15 -20.05 32.01
C HIS A 236 -24.49 -21.02 33.00
N ASN A 237 -23.19 -20.80 33.24
CA ASN A 237 -22.47 -21.24 34.44
C ASN A 237 -21.10 -20.53 34.50
N PRO A 238 -20.96 -19.43 35.26
CA PRO A 238 -19.74 -18.63 35.24
C PRO A 238 -18.53 -19.35 35.88
N THR A 239 -18.74 -20.43 36.63
CA THR A 239 -17.66 -21.18 37.31
C THR A 239 -17.06 -22.29 36.45
N ASN A 240 -17.72 -22.69 35.36
CA ASN A 240 -17.28 -23.79 34.51
C ASN A 240 -16.38 -23.29 33.36
N THR A 241 -15.15 -23.80 33.26
CA THR A 241 -14.18 -23.42 32.21
C THR A 241 -14.75 -23.59 30.80
N ARG A 242 -15.46 -24.68 30.52
CA ARG A 242 -16.06 -24.94 29.21
C ARG A 242 -17.11 -23.89 28.86
N THR A 243 -18.00 -23.56 29.80
CA THR A 243 -19.02 -22.54 29.60
C THR A 243 -18.40 -21.16 29.35
N ARG A 244 -17.35 -20.80 30.10
CA ARG A 244 -16.60 -19.54 29.87
C ARG A 244 -15.94 -19.51 28.49
N ILE A 245 -15.40 -20.63 28.02
CA ILE A 245 -14.88 -20.74 26.64
C ILE A 245 -16.01 -20.53 25.64
N LEU A 246 -17.14 -21.22 25.77
CA LEU A 246 -18.29 -21.06 24.87
C LEU A 246 -18.81 -19.61 24.83
N GLN A 247 -18.96 -18.97 25.99
CA GLN A 247 -19.32 -17.55 26.11
C GLN A 247 -18.31 -16.62 25.42
N THR A 248 -17.03 -16.95 25.48
CA THR A 248 -16.00 -16.16 24.78
C THR A 248 -16.06 -16.40 23.27
N LEU A 249 -16.24 -17.65 22.84
CA LEU A 249 -16.32 -18.02 21.44
C LEU A 249 -17.57 -17.44 20.76
N VAL A 250 -18.74 -17.40 21.42
CA VAL A 250 -19.96 -16.79 20.85
C VAL A 250 -19.83 -15.27 20.63
N ARG A 251 -18.84 -14.64 21.28
CA ARG A 251 -18.47 -13.24 21.08
C ARG A 251 -17.37 -13.04 20.04
N ALA A 252 -16.59 -14.08 19.74
CA ALA A 252 -15.49 -14.07 18.78
C ALA A 252 -15.84 -14.91 17.52
N PRO A 253 -16.51 -14.35 16.50
CA PRO A 253 -16.98 -15.10 15.32
C PRO A 253 -15.85 -15.73 14.49
N ARG A 254 -14.65 -15.14 14.52
CA ARG A 254 -13.43 -15.69 13.88
C ARG A 254 -12.83 -16.89 14.63
N GLY A 255 -13.33 -17.17 15.84
CA GLY A 255 -12.75 -18.14 16.74
C GLY A 255 -11.42 -17.68 17.34
N LEU A 256 -11.00 -18.41 18.36
CA LEU A 256 -9.78 -18.17 19.12
C LEU A 256 -8.97 -19.46 19.23
N ASN A 257 -7.65 -19.34 19.37
CA ASN A 257 -6.78 -20.45 19.73
C ASN A 257 -6.63 -20.58 21.25
N ALA A 258 -5.93 -21.63 21.70
CA ALA A 258 -5.77 -21.91 23.13
C ALA A 258 -5.08 -20.76 23.91
N ILE A 259 -4.03 -20.16 23.34
CA ILE A 259 -3.29 -19.08 24.01
C ILE A 259 -4.11 -17.79 24.11
N GLN A 260 -4.89 -17.46 23.07
CA GLN A 260 -5.82 -16.32 23.12
C GLN A 260 -6.91 -16.54 24.17
N LEU A 261 -7.47 -17.75 24.26
CA LEU A 261 -8.45 -18.09 25.28
C LEU A 261 -7.86 -18.00 26.69
N HIS A 262 -6.63 -18.51 26.90
CA HIS A 262 -5.94 -18.38 28.16
C HIS A 262 -5.70 -16.91 28.53
N TYR A 263 -5.21 -16.10 27.59
CA TYR A 263 -5.02 -14.67 27.76
C TYR A 263 -6.33 -13.96 28.10
N ILE A 264 -7.44 -14.30 27.46
CA ILE A 264 -8.74 -13.67 27.72
C ILE A 264 -9.35 -14.11 29.05
N LEU A 265 -9.30 -15.40 29.36
CA LEU A 265 -10.00 -15.96 30.51
C LEU A 265 -9.23 -15.75 31.82
N ASP A 266 -7.91 -15.85 31.81
CA ASP A 266 -7.14 -16.00 33.05
C ASP A 266 -6.24 -14.78 33.36
N ASN A 267 -6.10 -13.82 32.44
CA ASN A 267 -5.43 -12.53 32.69
C ASN A 267 -6.35 -11.55 33.47
N HIS A 268 -6.69 -11.89 34.71
CA HIS A 268 -7.59 -11.09 35.57
C HIS A 268 -7.03 -9.71 35.91
N ALA A 269 -5.71 -9.57 35.99
CA ALA A 269 -5.03 -8.29 36.22
C ALA A 269 -5.07 -7.36 35.00
N LYS A 270 -5.64 -7.81 33.87
CA LYS A 270 -5.71 -7.08 32.60
C LYS A 270 -4.33 -6.56 32.16
N LEU A 271 -3.28 -7.35 32.44
CA LEU A 271 -1.92 -7.02 32.07
C LEU A 271 -1.81 -6.89 30.53
N PRO A 272 -1.02 -5.94 30.02
CA PRO A 272 -0.72 -5.91 28.60
C PRO A 272 -0.01 -7.21 28.19
N PRO A 273 -0.13 -7.64 26.92
CA PRO A 273 0.54 -8.86 26.43
C PRO A 273 2.06 -8.87 26.68
N THR A 274 2.69 -7.70 26.74
CA THR A 274 4.13 -7.52 27.04
C THR A 274 4.55 -8.00 28.43
N GLN A 275 3.61 -8.06 29.37
CA GLN A 275 3.86 -8.41 30.79
C GLN A 275 3.17 -9.71 31.18
N TRP A 276 2.47 -10.35 30.26
CA TRP A 276 1.74 -11.58 30.49
C TRP A 276 2.49 -12.77 29.89
N GLN A 277 2.65 -13.83 30.68
CA GLN A 277 3.22 -15.09 30.23
C GLN A 277 2.15 -16.17 30.40
N PRO A 278 1.98 -17.07 29.41
CA PRO A 278 1.04 -18.18 29.54
C PRO A 278 1.51 -19.13 30.64
N ASP A 279 0.60 -19.56 31.49
CA ASP A 279 0.80 -20.69 32.39
C ASP A 279 0.74 -22.00 31.56
N PRO A 280 1.84 -22.77 31.47
CA PRO A 280 1.88 -23.98 30.65
C PRO A 280 0.84 -25.03 31.04
N ASP A 281 0.59 -25.21 32.34
CA ASP A 281 -0.36 -26.23 32.83
C ASP A 281 -1.79 -25.84 32.46
N ARG A 282 -2.10 -24.55 32.61
CA ARG A 282 -3.40 -24.01 32.24
C ARG A 282 -3.62 -24.02 30.73
N LEU A 283 -2.58 -23.70 29.96
CA LEU A 283 -2.63 -23.77 28.50
C LEU A 283 -2.89 -25.20 28.02
N TYR A 284 -2.24 -26.20 28.63
CA TYR A 284 -2.49 -27.61 28.35
C TYR A 284 -3.94 -28.01 28.68
N GLU A 285 -4.48 -27.58 29.83
CA GLU A 285 -5.89 -27.84 30.18
C GLU A 285 -6.86 -27.28 29.13
N ILE A 286 -6.68 -26.03 28.72
CA ILE A 286 -7.49 -25.39 27.68
C ILE A 286 -7.34 -26.13 26.35
N THR A 287 -6.12 -26.51 25.97
CA THR A 287 -5.82 -27.21 24.72
C THR A 287 -6.49 -28.58 24.68
N LYS A 288 -6.42 -29.35 25.77
CA LYS A 288 -7.12 -30.63 25.92
C LYS A 288 -8.64 -30.46 25.83
N LEU A 289 -9.20 -29.44 26.46
CA LEU A 289 -10.63 -29.15 26.43
C LEU A 289 -11.07 -28.78 25.00
N LEU A 290 -10.33 -27.91 24.31
CA LEU A 290 -10.59 -27.55 22.92
C LEU A 290 -10.55 -28.77 21.99
N ASN A 291 -9.54 -29.62 22.12
CA ASN A 291 -9.45 -30.88 21.37
C ASN A 291 -10.67 -31.76 21.63
N SER A 292 -11.10 -31.91 22.88
CA SER A 292 -12.33 -32.66 23.21
C SER A 292 -13.57 -32.04 22.56
N MET A 293 -13.62 -30.71 22.46
CA MET A 293 -14.75 -29.98 21.91
C MET A 293 -14.89 -30.10 20.40
N THR A 294 -13.80 -30.38 19.68
CA THR A 294 -13.84 -30.65 18.23
C THR A 294 -14.62 -31.90 17.85
N ASN A 295 -14.84 -32.81 18.80
CA ASN A 295 -15.64 -34.03 18.60
C ASN A 295 -17.15 -33.83 18.78
N TYR A 296 -17.59 -32.60 19.05
CA TYR A 296 -18.99 -32.24 19.33
C TYR A 296 -19.58 -31.32 18.26
N TYR A 297 -20.91 -31.23 18.22
CA TYR A 297 -21.63 -30.52 17.15
C TYR A 297 -21.61 -28.99 17.28
N LEU A 298 -21.25 -28.42 18.44
CA LEU A 298 -21.35 -26.97 18.65
C LEU A 298 -20.18 -26.16 18.11
N VAL A 299 -19.00 -26.77 18.09
CA VAL A 299 -17.74 -26.08 17.79
C VAL A 299 -17.27 -26.53 16.42
N LYS A 300 -16.78 -25.58 15.62
CA LYS A 300 -16.12 -25.87 14.35
C LYS A 300 -14.75 -25.24 14.31
N ARG A 301 -13.85 -25.90 13.57
CA ARG A 301 -12.58 -25.31 13.19
C ARG A 301 -12.84 -24.08 12.34
N ARG A 302 -12.22 -22.96 12.71
CA ARG A 302 -12.20 -21.74 11.91
C ARG A 302 -10.87 -21.74 11.19
N SER A 303 -10.90 -21.83 9.86
CA SER A 303 -9.71 -21.62 9.05
C SER A 303 -9.27 -20.17 9.24
N SER A 304 -8.02 -19.95 9.63
CA SER A 304 -7.37 -18.68 9.34
C SER A 304 -6.89 -18.74 7.88
N TRP A 305 -7.00 -17.65 7.14
CA TRP A 305 -6.56 -17.58 5.73
C TRP A 305 -5.08 -17.97 5.56
N GLU A 306 -4.30 -17.82 6.62
CA GLU A 306 -3.02 -18.48 6.84
C GLU A 306 -3.10 -19.17 8.21
N GLU A 307 -2.93 -20.50 8.27
CA GLU A 307 -2.52 -21.10 9.55
C GLU A 307 -1.16 -20.48 9.87
N LEU A 308 -1.02 -19.84 11.05
CA LEU A 308 0.29 -19.42 11.54
C LEU A 308 1.14 -20.68 11.49
N THR A 309 2.01 -20.79 10.48
CA THR A 309 2.91 -21.92 10.38
C THR A 309 3.82 -21.70 11.56
N PRO A 310 3.69 -22.49 12.64
CA PRO A 310 4.51 -22.19 13.79
C PRO A 310 5.95 -22.45 13.30
N LEU A 311 6.88 -21.65 13.82
CA LEU A 311 8.26 -22.07 13.90
C LEU A 311 8.28 -23.25 14.89
N VAL A 312 7.65 -24.39 14.56
CA VAL A 312 7.30 -25.37 15.60
C VAL A 312 8.56 -26.11 16.02
N ASP A 313 8.86 -25.96 17.30
CA ASP A 313 9.33 -27.08 18.09
C ASP A 313 8.34 -28.25 17.91
N PRO A 314 8.76 -29.43 17.41
CA PRO A 314 7.89 -30.57 17.19
C PRO A 314 7.06 -31.01 18.42
N GLU A 315 7.39 -30.51 19.61
CA GLU A 315 6.74 -30.82 20.88
C GLU A 315 5.50 -29.95 21.22
N GLU A 316 5.20 -28.86 20.48
CA GLU A 316 4.00 -28.04 20.76
C GLU A 316 2.68 -28.73 20.33
N GLU A 317 1.67 -28.71 21.21
CA GLU A 317 0.38 -29.37 20.98
C GLU A 317 -0.45 -28.73 19.85
N ARG A 318 -1.01 -29.55 18.95
CA ARG A 318 -1.75 -29.09 17.76
C ARG A 318 -2.82 -28.00 18.01
N ALA A 319 -3.55 -28.02 19.13
CA ALA A 319 -4.64 -27.06 19.39
C ALA A 319 -4.18 -25.65 19.84
N THR A 320 -2.89 -25.45 20.08
CA THR A 320 -2.34 -24.08 20.23
C THR A 320 -2.24 -23.37 18.87
N THR A 321 -2.22 -24.12 17.77
CA THR A 321 -1.92 -23.60 16.42
C THR A 321 -3.16 -23.27 15.57
N PHE A 322 -4.34 -23.82 15.89
CA PHE A 322 -5.58 -23.58 15.13
C PHE A 322 -6.68 -22.89 15.94
N ARG A 323 -7.61 -22.24 15.25
CA ARG A 323 -8.75 -21.53 15.87
C ARG A 323 -10.00 -22.40 15.94
N LEU A 324 -10.74 -22.25 17.02
CA LEU A 324 -12.07 -22.81 17.19
C LEU A 324 -13.09 -21.69 17.37
N GLY A 325 -14.24 -21.83 16.71
CA GLY A 325 -15.41 -20.97 16.90
C GLY A 325 -16.68 -21.81 16.95
N LEU A 326 -17.83 -21.20 17.17
CA LEU A 326 -19.10 -21.94 17.20
C LEU A 326 -19.66 -22.16 15.78
N GLN A 327 -20.65 -23.03 15.62
CA GLN A 327 -21.45 -23.05 14.39
C GLN A 327 -22.17 -21.72 14.19
N ASP A 328 -22.31 -21.26 12.94
CA ASP A 328 -22.84 -19.91 12.66
C ASP A 328 -24.30 -19.75 13.14
N GLU A 329 -25.09 -20.82 13.09
CA GLU A 329 -26.46 -20.80 13.62
C GLU A 329 -26.50 -20.54 15.14
N ILE A 330 -25.51 -21.01 15.89
CA ILE A 330 -25.44 -20.76 17.33
C ILE A 330 -25.21 -19.27 17.59
N TYR A 331 -24.38 -18.61 16.78
CA TYR A 331 -24.22 -17.15 16.85
C TYR A 331 -25.53 -16.43 16.51
N ARG A 332 -26.25 -16.87 15.47
CA ARG A 332 -27.56 -16.33 15.11
C ARG A 332 -28.55 -16.45 16.26
N ILE A 333 -28.79 -17.66 16.74
CA ILE A 333 -29.73 -17.94 17.84
C ILE A 333 -29.35 -17.11 19.06
N PHE A 334 -28.07 -17.10 19.45
CA PHE A 334 -27.61 -16.29 20.58
C PHE A 334 -27.88 -14.79 20.36
N ALA A 335 -27.54 -14.23 19.20
CA ALA A 335 -27.74 -12.81 18.91
C ALA A 335 -29.22 -12.39 18.90
N GLU A 336 -30.10 -13.22 18.35
CA GLU A 336 -31.54 -12.98 18.34
C GLU A 336 -32.15 -12.99 19.74
N HIS A 337 -31.66 -13.87 20.63
CA HIS A 337 -32.14 -13.97 22.01
C HIS A 337 -31.48 -12.98 22.97
N MET A 338 -30.35 -12.37 22.61
CA MET A 338 -29.76 -11.30 23.41
C MET A 338 -30.35 -9.94 23.06
N ALA A 339 -30.70 -9.68 21.80
CA ALA A 339 -31.12 -8.35 21.36
C ALA A 339 -32.16 -8.37 20.22
N PRO A 340 -33.33 -9.03 20.37
CA PRO A 340 -34.32 -9.21 19.29
C PRO A 340 -34.85 -7.90 18.69
N HIS A 341 -34.73 -6.79 19.41
CA HIS A 341 -35.19 -5.46 19.03
C HIS A 341 -34.14 -4.61 18.29
N ALA A 342 -32.87 -5.04 18.28
CA ALA A 342 -31.76 -4.23 17.76
C ALA A 342 -31.53 -4.47 16.27
N GLU A 343 -31.07 -3.44 15.55
CA GLU A 343 -30.74 -3.55 14.13
C GLU A 343 -29.45 -4.36 13.90
N PRO A 344 -29.39 -5.17 12.83
CA PRO A 344 -30.46 -5.51 11.90
C PRO A 344 -31.54 -6.38 12.54
N VAL A 345 -32.80 -6.07 12.22
CA VAL A 345 -33.95 -6.69 12.87
C VAL A 345 -34.45 -7.89 12.06
N ASP A 346 -34.55 -9.05 12.73
CA ASP A 346 -35.30 -10.19 12.21
C ASP A 346 -36.80 -9.96 12.47
N SER A 347 -37.62 -10.04 11.42
CA SER A 347 -39.04 -9.71 11.51
C SER A 347 -39.83 -10.65 12.43
N GLU A 348 -39.40 -11.90 12.59
CA GLU A 348 -40.07 -12.86 13.45
C GLU A 348 -39.65 -12.67 14.91
N ALA A 349 -38.36 -12.43 15.16
CA ALA A 349 -37.84 -12.08 16.47
C ALA A 349 -38.49 -10.79 17.01
N LEU A 350 -38.67 -9.77 16.14
CA LEU A 350 -39.32 -8.51 16.52
C LEU A 350 -40.78 -8.71 16.90
N LYS A 351 -41.56 -9.47 16.12
CA LYS A 351 -42.97 -9.77 16.49
C LYS A 351 -43.08 -10.44 17.84
N ILE A 352 -42.17 -11.37 18.14
CA ILE A 352 -42.12 -12.02 19.46
C ILE A 352 -41.84 -10.98 20.52
N PHE A 353 -40.77 -10.18 20.36
CA PHE A 353 -40.38 -9.12 21.29
C PHE A 353 -41.50 -8.11 21.56
N ASP A 354 -42.17 -7.63 20.50
CA ASP A 354 -43.26 -6.67 20.61
C ASP A 354 -44.44 -7.20 21.43
N SER A 355 -44.67 -8.52 21.36
CA SER A 355 -45.72 -9.21 22.10
C SER A 355 -45.41 -9.51 23.57
N LEU A 356 -44.17 -9.25 24.02
CA LEU A 356 -43.74 -9.44 25.41
C LEU A 356 -44.22 -8.32 26.33
N ASN A 357 -44.29 -8.60 27.63
CA ASN A 357 -44.60 -7.57 28.63
C ASN A 357 -43.37 -6.68 28.93
N ASP A 358 -43.60 -5.53 29.56
CA ASP A 358 -42.54 -4.54 29.81
C ASP A 358 -41.37 -5.10 30.65
N SER A 359 -41.65 -5.97 31.63
CA SER A 359 -40.60 -6.57 32.46
C SER A 359 -39.71 -7.53 31.66
N GLU A 360 -40.27 -8.25 30.69
CA GLU A 360 -39.51 -9.11 29.78
C GLU A 360 -38.72 -8.28 28.77
N LYS A 361 -39.27 -7.16 28.28
CA LYS A 361 -38.55 -6.25 27.38
C LYS A 361 -37.32 -5.65 28.05
N VAL A 362 -37.43 -5.24 29.33
CA VAL A 362 -36.29 -4.74 30.13
C VAL A 362 -35.14 -5.74 30.17
N ARG A 363 -35.44 -7.05 30.30
CA ARG A 363 -34.42 -8.11 30.27
C ARG A 363 -33.62 -8.10 28.95
N TYR A 364 -34.28 -7.98 27.80
CA TYR A 364 -33.58 -7.97 26.52
C TYR A 364 -32.77 -6.68 26.30
N TYR A 365 -33.24 -5.53 26.80
CA TYR A 365 -32.43 -4.31 26.79
C TYR A 365 -31.15 -4.48 27.63
N GLN A 366 -31.27 -5.08 28.83
CA GLN A 366 -30.11 -5.37 29.68
C GLN A 366 -29.17 -6.39 29.03
N ASN A 367 -29.69 -7.49 28.47
CA ASN A 367 -28.89 -8.50 27.78
C ASN A 367 -28.05 -7.88 26.65
N ARG A 368 -28.66 -6.96 25.88
CA ARG A 368 -27.94 -6.23 24.84
C ARG A 368 -26.80 -5.42 25.47
N GLU A 369 -27.09 -4.58 26.45
CA GLU A 369 -26.09 -3.73 27.11
C GLU A 369 -24.92 -4.55 27.69
N ASP A 370 -25.21 -5.65 28.39
CA ASP A 370 -24.20 -6.55 28.96
C ASP A 370 -23.32 -7.17 27.87
N GLU A 371 -23.91 -7.60 26.75
CA GLU A 371 -23.15 -8.10 25.60
C GLU A 371 -22.30 -7.01 24.94
N GLN A 372 -22.78 -5.77 24.84
CA GLN A 372 -22.00 -4.66 24.31
C GLN A 372 -20.76 -4.40 25.17
N ILE A 373 -20.92 -4.36 26.50
CA ILE A 373 -19.82 -4.16 27.44
C ILE A 373 -18.82 -5.32 27.32
N ALA A 374 -19.29 -6.57 27.35
CA ALA A 374 -18.44 -7.74 27.30
C ALA A 374 -17.68 -7.88 25.98
N ARG A 375 -18.34 -7.59 24.84
CA ARG A 375 -17.72 -7.59 23.51
C ARG A 375 -16.68 -6.48 23.37
N ARG A 376 -16.98 -5.27 23.86
CA ARG A 376 -16.03 -4.15 23.85
C ARG A 376 -14.75 -4.47 24.64
N ASP A 377 -14.87 -5.06 25.84
CA ASP A 377 -13.69 -5.50 26.63
C ASP A 377 -12.91 -6.60 25.90
N LEU A 378 -13.61 -7.61 25.37
CA LEU A 378 -13.01 -8.71 24.62
C LEU A 378 -12.23 -8.21 23.40
N PHE A 379 -12.87 -7.43 22.54
CA PHE A 379 -12.26 -6.95 21.28
C PHE A 379 -11.09 -6.01 21.55
N LYS A 380 -11.17 -5.15 22.56
CA LYS A 380 -10.04 -4.28 22.94
C LYS A 380 -8.84 -5.09 23.44
N ARG A 381 -9.07 -6.14 24.22
CA ARG A 381 -8.00 -7.03 24.69
C ARG A 381 -7.38 -7.83 23.55
N LEU A 382 -8.18 -8.32 22.60
CA LEU A 382 -7.71 -9.04 21.42
C LEU A 382 -7.01 -8.12 20.41
N GLN A 383 -7.47 -6.88 20.24
CA GLN A 383 -6.78 -5.84 19.46
C GLN A 383 -5.40 -5.57 20.05
N ASN A 384 -5.29 -5.38 21.37
CA ASN A 384 -4.01 -5.17 22.04
C ASN A 384 -3.08 -6.39 21.90
N TRP A 385 -3.63 -7.60 21.98
CA TRP A 385 -2.90 -8.84 21.70
C TRP A 385 -2.34 -8.87 20.28
N ALA A 386 -3.19 -8.61 19.28
CA ALA A 386 -2.77 -8.58 17.87
C ALA A 386 -1.73 -7.49 17.60
N ALA A 387 -1.90 -6.29 18.17
CA ALA A 387 -0.94 -5.19 18.04
C ALA A 387 0.42 -5.55 18.65
N TYR A 388 0.45 -6.20 19.81
CA TYR A 388 1.70 -6.67 20.42
C TYR A 388 2.40 -7.72 19.57
N GLN A 389 1.65 -8.73 19.10
CA GLN A 389 2.21 -9.78 18.25
C GLN A 389 2.75 -9.19 16.94
N LEU A 390 2.00 -8.26 16.31
CA LEU A 390 2.44 -7.54 15.13
C LEU A 390 3.79 -6.83 15.36
N GLU A 391 3.92 -6.07 16.46
CA GLU A 391 5.16 -5.36 16.77
C GLU A 391 6.33 -6.32 17.05
N HIS A 392 6.06 -7.43 17.74
CA HIS A 392 7.06 -8.48 18.01
C HIS A 392 7.65 -9.06 16.72
N TYR A 393 6.81 -9.40 15.74
CA TYR A 393 7.30 -9.93 14.45
C TYR A 393 7.91 -8.83 13.56
N LEU A 394 7.42 -7.60 13.64
CA LEU A 394 8.07 -6.45 12.99
C LEU A 394 9.49 -6.24 13.55
N ASP A 395 9.70 -6.36 14.86
CA ASP A 395 11.03 -6.31 15.48
C ASP A 395 12.00 -7.35 14.92
N GLN A 396 11.55 -8.60 14.78
CA GLN A 396 12.35 -9.67 14.19
C GLN A 396 12.68 -9.38 12.72
N LYS A 397 11.71 -8.87 11.95
CA LYS A 397 11.94 -8.45 10.56
C LYS A 397 12.96 -7.31 10.48
N ARG A 398 12.82 -6.28 11.33
CA ARG A 398 13.76 -5.15 11.43
C ARG A 398 15.16 -5.60 11.82
N ALA A 399 15.29 -6.61 12.69
CA ALA A 399 16.59 -7.18 13.05
C ALA A 399 17.24 -7.89 11.84
N SER A 400 16.47 -8.70 11.11
CA SER A 400 16.94 -9.39 9.90
C SER A 400 17.39 -8.41 8.80
N MET A 401 16.61 -7.35 8.57
CA MET A 401 16.94 -6.28 7.63
C MET A 401 18.24 -5.55 8.00
N ARG A 402 18.43 -5.22 9.29
CA ARG A 402 19.67 -4.58 9.77
C ARG A 402 20.89 -5.47 9.58
N GLU A 403 20.75 -6.76 9.81
CA GLU A 403 21.84 -7.72 9.58
C GLU A 403 22.20 -7.85 8.09
N ASP A 404 21.21 -7.85 7.21
CA ASP A 404 21.44 -7.83 5.76
C ASP A 404 22.17 -6.55 5.31
N GLU A 405 21.72 -5.38 5.80
CA GLU A 405 22.37 -4.09 5.53
C GLU A 405 23.83 -4.08 6.03
N ARG A 406 24.09 -4.56 7.24
CA ARG A 406 25.45 -4.63 7.82
C ARG A 406 26.37 -5.51 7.00
N ARG A 407 25.90 -6.68 6.56
CA ARG A 407 26.71 -7.59 5.71
C ARG A 407 27.01 -6.99 4.34
N LEU A 408 26.05 -6.26 3.76
CA LEU A 408 26.27 -5.53 2.51
C LEU A 408 27.32 -4.42 2.72
N GLU A 409 27.20 -3.63 3.80
CA GLU A 409 28.16 -2.58 4.16
C GLU A 409 29.59 -3.12 4.31
N GLU A 410 29.77 -4.25 4.99
CA GLU A 410 31.08 -4.87 5.22
C GLU A 410 31.71 -5.47 3.95
N GLY A 411 30.88 -5.87 2.98
CA GLY A 411 31.30 -6.56 1.76
C GLY A 411 31.30 -5.70 0.49
N LEU A 412 30.87 -4.44 0.56
CA LEU A 412 30.68 -3.59 -0.62
C LEU A 412 32.03 -3.21 -1.26
N ILE A 413 32.15 -3.47 -2.56
CA ILE A 413 33.27 -3.01 -3.37
C ILE A 413 32.69 -2.23 -4.57
N PRO A 414 32.83 -0.89 -4.61
CA PRO A 414 32.13 -0.04 -5.59
C PRO A 414 32.35 -0.37 -7.07
N ASP A 415 33.49 -0.95 -7.44
CA ASP A 415 33.80 -1.32 -8.83
C ASP A 415 33.48 -2.79 -9.16
N ARG A 416 32.70 -3.48 -8.31
CA ARG A 416 32.33 -4.89 -8.50
C ARG A 416 30.83 -5.11 -8.35
N ARG A 417 30.11 -5.17 -9.47
CA ARG A 417 28.64 -5.41 -9.50
C ARG A 417 28.14 -6.53 -8.58
N ARG A 418 28.87 -7.65 -8.49
CA ARG A 418 28.49 -8.80 -7.66
C ARG A 418 28.30 -8.48 -6.18
N THR A 419 28.84 -7.37 -5.66
CA THR A 419 28.73 -6.99 -4.24
C THR A 419 27.49 -6.16 -3.93
N PHE A 420 26.65 -5.79 -4.90
CA PHE A 420 25.46 -4.94 -4.69
C PHE A 420 24.20 -5.71 -4.29
N HIS A 421 24.37 -6.91 -3.72
CA HIS A 421 23.27 -7.84 -3.45
C HIS A 421 23.35 -8.33 -2.01
N PHE A 422 22.19 -8.61 -1.42
CA PHE A 422 22.13 -9.30 -0.15
C PHE A 422 22.69 -10.73 -0.27
N PRO A 423 23.27 -11.28 0.81
CA PRO A 423 23.78 -12.64 0.80
C PRO A 423 22.67 -13.65 0.49
N ILE A 424 23.05 -14.75 -0.17
CA ILE A 424 22.15 -15.89 -0.41
C ILE A 424 21.76 -16.48 0.95
N LEU A 425 20.46 -16.55 1.20
CA LEU A 425 19.91 -17.09 2.45
C LEU A 425 19.92 -18.62 2.45
N SER A 426 20.12 -19.22 3.62
CA SER A 426 19.91 -20.66 3.78
C SER A 426 18.43 -21.01 3.66
N SER A 427 18.09 -22.29 3.41
CA SER A 427 16.70 -22.74 3.39
C SER A 427 15.98 -22.48 4.73
N LEU A 428 16.70 -22.57 5.84
CA LEU A 428 16.19 -22.30 7.18
C LEU A 428 15.87 -20.81 7.36
N ASP A 429 16.76 -19.91 6.94
CA ASP A 429 16.54 -18.46 7.02
C ASP A 429 15.34 -18.04 6.17
N ILE A 430 15.19 -18.62 4.97
CA ILE A 430 14.04 -18.37 4.09
C ILE A 430 12.74 -18.81 4.77
N GLN A 431 12.71 -20.01 5.37
CA GLN A 431 11.55 -20.49 6.11
C GLN A 431 11.20 -19.57 7.28
N GLN A 432 12.20 -19.14 8.06
CA GLN A 432 12.01 -18.22 9.18
C GLN A 432 11.44 -16.87 8.74
N ARG A 433 12.02 -16.25 7.71
CA ARG A 433 11.55 -14.96 7.18
C ARG A 433 10.14 -15.06 6.59
N ASN A 434 9.82 -16.17 5.94
CA ASN A 434 8.47 -16.42 5.42
C ASN A 434 7.45 -16.56 6.56
N ALA A 435 7.80 -17.26 7.65
CA ALA A 435 6.96 -17.39 8.84
C ALA A 435 6.73 -16.01 9.51
N ILE A 436 7.79 -15.20 9.66
CA ILE A 436 7.68 -13.83 10.18
C ILE A 436 6.74 -12.97 9.32
N ASN A 437 6.91 -12.99 7.99
CA ASN A 437 6.04 -12.23 7.09
C ASN A 437 4.57 -12.71 7.14
N SER A 438 4.34 -14.02 7.25
CA SER A 438 3.00 -14.60 7.43
C SER A 438 2.35 -14.15 8.74
N ALA A 439 3.12 -14.13 9.83
CA ALA A 439 2.64 -13.64 11.12
C ALA A 439 2.30 -12.14 11.08
N ILE A 440 3.16 -11.30 10.50
CA ILE A 440 2.90 -9.85 10.31
C ILE A 440 1.58 -9.64 9.56
N ASN A 441 1.38 -10.37 8.45
CA ASN A 441 0.15 -10.28 7.67
C ASN A 441 -1.09 -10.68 8.49
N THR A 442 -0.98 -11.81 9.21
CA THR A 442 -2.05 -12.34 10.05
C THR A 442 -2.47 -11.34 11.13
N PHE A 443 -1.51 -10.84 11.90
CA PHE A 443 -1.80 -9.92 13.01
C PHE A 443 -2.19 -8.52 12.53
N THR A 444 -1.76 -8.11 11.33
CA THR A 444 -2.25 -6.88 10.68
C THR A 444 -3.75 -6.97 10.40
N VAL A 445 -4.20 -8.03 9.73
CA VAL A 445 -5.63 -8.23 9.43
C VAL A 445 -6.43 -8.46 10.71
N GLU A 446 -5.86 -9.19 11.68
CA GLU A 446 -6.52 -9.41 12.96
C GLU A 446 -6.75 -8.14 13.77
N LYS A 447 -5.73 -7.28 13.89
CA LYS A 447 -5.88 -5.96 14.53
C LYS A 447 -7.00 -5.16 13.87
N MET A 448 -7.00 -5.08 12.53
CA MET A 448 -8.02 -4.38 11.75
C MET A 448 -9.43 -4.95 12.01
N VAL A 449 -9.62 -6.27 12.07
CA VAL A 449 -10.94 -6.85 12.32
C VAL A 449 -11.48 -6.45 13.70
N TYR A 450 -10.66 -6.53 14.75
CA TYR A 450 -11.15 -6.14 16.09
C TYR A 450 -11.42 -4.64 16.19
N GLU A 451 -10.69 -3.80 15.46
CA GLU A 451 -10.99 -2.38 15.31
C GLU A 451 -12.35 -2.16 14.62
N LEU A 452 -12.61 -2.85 13.51
CA LEU A 452 -13.92 -2.81 12.84
C LEU A 452 -15.06 -3.32 13.74
N LEU A 453 -14.83 -4.37 14.53
CA LEU A 453 -15.82 -4.88 15.47
C LEU A 453 -16.09 -3.93 16.65
N LEU A 454 -15.13 -3.08 17.01
CA LEU A 454 -15.28 -2.06 18.05
C LEU A 454 -16.09 -0.85 17.53
N ASP A 455 -15.73 -0.35 16.35
CA ASP A 455 -16.38 0.80 15.72
C ASP A 455 -16.24 0.70 14.18
N PRO A 456 -17.23 0.12 13.48
CA PRO A 456 -17.13 -0.10 12.04
C PRO A 456 -17.24 1.19 11.22
N GLU A 457 -17.97 2.20 11.71
CA GLU A 457 -18.12 3.48 11.00
C GLU A 457 -16.78 4.23 10.95
N ARG A 458 -16.06 4.24 12.07
CA ARG A 458 -14.75 4.87 12.17
C ARG A 458 -13.66 4.04 11.50
N ASN A 459 -13.57 2.74 11.80
CA ASN A 459 -12.42 1.92 11.37
C ASN A 459 -12.51 1.46 9.91
N LEU A 460 -13.66 1.59 9.25
CA LEU A 460 -13.71 1.59 7.78
C LEU A 460 -12.89 2.76 7.22
N ASN A 461 -12.96 3.93 7.86
CA ASN A 461 -12.33 5.18 7.41
C ASN A 461 -10.88 5.34 7.91
N GLU A 462 -10.46 4.56 8.92
CA GLU A 462 -9.11 4.59 9.49
C GLU A 462 -8.37 3.28 9.15
N SER A 463 -8.57 2.22 9.95
CA SER A 463 -7.78 0.99 9.86
C SER A 463 -7.82 0.27 8.51
N TYR A 464 -9.00 0.09 7.92
CA TYR A 464 -9.14 -0.71 6.71
C TYR A 464 -8.62 0.00 5.46
N ILE A 465 -8.85 1.32 5.34
CA ILE A 465 -8.38 2.11 4.19
C ILE A 465 -6.85 2.19 4.17
N ASP A 466 -6.21 2.27 5.33
CA ASP A 466 -4.74 2.30 5.42
C ASP A 466 -4.09 1.03 4.84
N LEU A 467 -4.77 -0.12 4.94
CA LEU A 467 -4.27 -1.35 4.31
C LEU A 467 -4.26 -1.23 2.78
N GLY A 468 -5.23 -0.53 2.21
CA GLY A 468 -5.38 -0.34 0.76
C GLY A 468 -4.47 0.75 0.17
N THR A 469 -3.72 1.48 0.98
CA THR A 469 -2.80 2.55 0.53
C THR A 469 -1.31 2.20 0.69
N SER A 470 -0.98 1.04 1.26
CA SER A 470 0.39 0.53 1.35
C SER A 470 0.80 -0.20 0.06
N MET A 471 1.90 0.24 -0.55
CA MET A 471 2.46 -0.36 -1.78
C MET A 471 2.85 -1.83 -1.59
N ASN A 472 3.42 -2.20 -0.43
CA ASN A 472 3.75 -3.59 -0.13
C ASN A 472 2.50 -4.47 -0.03
N LYS A 473 1.41 -3.94 0.53
CA LYS A 473 0.14 -4.66 0.64
C LYS A 473 -0.57 -4.76 -0.71
N ALA A 474 -0.52 -3.72 -1.55
CA ALA A 474 -1.06 -3.77 -2.91
C ALA A 474 -0.38 -4.86 -3.79
N ASN A 475 0.94 -5.03 -3.64
CA ASN A 475 1.69 -6.12 -4.27
C ASN A 475 1.34 -7.51 -3.68
N ASN A 476 0.83 -7.56 -2.44
CA ASN A 476 0.40 -8.79 -1.79
C ASN A 476 -1.11 -9.01 -1.95
N PHE A 477 -1.51 -9.52 -3.11
CA PHE A 477 -2.91 -9.81 -3.43
C PHE A 477 -3.64 -10.63 -2.36
N ARG A 478 -2.96 -11.60 -1.75
CA ARG A 478 -3.56 -12.48 -0.76
C ARG A 478 -4.03 -11.70 0.48
N VAL A 479 -3.19 -10.83 1.02
CA VAL A 479 -3.49 -10.08 2.26
C VAL A 479 -4.50 -8.98 1.99
N ASP A 480 -4.35 -8.27 0.87
CA ASP A 480 -5.28 -7.23 0.46
C ASP A 480 -6.71 -7.78 0.29
N PHE A 481 -6.83 -8.90 -0.42
CA PHE A 481 -8.12 -9.57 -0.60
C PHE A 481 -8.65 -10.22 0.68
N TRP A 482 -7.78 -10.75 1.54
CA TRP A 482 -8.20 -11.24 2.85
C TRP A 482 -8.81 -10.12 3.70
N ALA A 483 -8.14 -8.96 3.79
CA ALA A 483 -8.67 -7.81 4.51
C ALA A 483 -10.05 -7.38 3.96
N GLN A 484 -10.19 -7.38 2.63
CA GLN A 484 -11.45 -7.14 1.96
C GLN A 484 -12.51 -8.19 2.37
N SER A 485 -12.21 -9.48 2.28
CA SER A 485 -13.11 -10.55 2.72
C SER A 485 -13.65 -10.32 4.13
N GLU A 486 -12.77 -9.99 5.07
CA GLU A 486 -13.13 -9.84 6.48
C GLU A 486 -14.03 -8.63 6.69
N LEU A 487 -13.78 -7.52 5.98
CA LEU A 487 -14.68 -6.36 5.99
C LEU A 487 -16.07 -6.73 5.44
N TRP A 488 -16.11 -7.37 4.27
CA TRP A 488 -17.37 -7.77 3.63
C TRP A 488 -18.14 -8.78 4.49
N GLU A 489 -17.45 -9.74 5.10
CA GLU A 489 -18.07 -10.67 6.03
C GLU A 489 -18.65 -9.93 7.24
N LEU A 490 -17.91 -9.01 7.85
CA LEU A 490 -18.36 -8.26 9.02
C LEU A 490 -19.58 -7.39 8.72
N VAL A 491 -19.54 -6.62 7.62
CA VAL A 491 -20.56 -5.62 7.29
C VAL A 491 -21.88 -6.24 6.80
N TYR A 492 -21.82 -7.46 6.26
CA TYR A 492 -23.00 -8.20 5.81
C TYR A 492 -23.39 -9.36 6.75
N ASN A 493 -22.69 -9.54 7.88
CA ASN A 493 -23.10 -10.47 8.93
C ASN A 493 -24.07 -9.77 9.88
N GLU A 494 -25.36 -10.02 9.66
CA GLU A 494 -26.46 -9.38 10.38
C GLU A 494 -26.36 -9.55 11.91
N TYR A 495 -25.73 -10.63 12.39
CA TYR A 495 -25.70 -10.97 13.81
C TYR A 495 -24.53 -10.34 14.57
N SER A 496 -23.46 -9.99 13.87
CA SER A 496 -22.27 -9.39 14.50
C SER A 496 -22.48 -7.91 14.82
N LEU A 497 -23.15 -7.18 13.92
CA LEU A 497 -23.38 -5.74 14.04
C LEU A 497 -24.43 -5.35 15.10
N LYS A 498 -25.23 -6.32 15.57
CA LYS A 498 -26.33 -6.10 16.52
C LYS A 498 -25.92 -5.46 17.85
N PHE A 499 -24.66 -5.67 18.22
CA PHE A 499 -24.05 -5.19 19.46
C PHE A 499 -23.14 -3.97 19.25
N ASN A 500 -23.06 -3.42 18.03
CA ASN A 500 -22.35 -2.17 17.80
C ASN A 500 -23.18 -0.96 18.23
N ASP A 501 -22.49 0.05 18.75
CA ASP A 501 -23.08 1.36 19.04
C ASP A 501 -22.88 2.26 17.82
N PHE A 502 -23.94 2.45 17.04
CA PHE A 502 -23.93 3.41 15.94
C PHE A 502 -24.30 4.81 16.44
N ASN A 503 -23.64 5.83 15.89
CA ASN A 503 -23.93 7.21 16.27
C ASN A 503 -25.32 7.63 15.77
N LYS A 504 -26.15 8.21 16.65
CA LYS A 504 -27.47 8.72 16.28
C LYS A 504 -27.33 10.03 15.51
N ARG A 505 -27.22 9.94 14.18
CA ARG A 505 -27.09 11.11 13.30
C ARG A 505 -28.44 11.58 12.80
N GLU A 506 -28.72 12.87 12.95
CA GLU A 506 -30.00 13.48 12.56
C GLU A 506 -30.35 13.23 11.08
N ALA A 507 -29.37 13.29 10.18
CA ALA A 507 -29.55 13.01 8.76
C ALA A 507 -30.03 11.57 8.48
N ILE A 508 -29.64 10.61 9.32
CA ILE A 508 -30.06 9.22 9.23
C ILE A 508 -31.45 9.07 9.85
N LEU A 509 -31.72 9.72 10.98
CA LEU A 509 -33.06 9.75 11.61
C LEU A 509 -34.13 10.38 10.71
N GLN A 510 -33.75 11.35 9.87
CA GLN A 510 -34.61 11.96 8.86
C GLN A 510 -34.72 11.11 7.58
N SER A 511 -33.90 10.09 7.44
CA SER A 511 -33.94 9.14 6.33
C SER A 511 -34.66 7.86 6.75
N GLU A 512 -35.31 7.18 5.80
CA GLU A 512 -35.81 5.81 6.03
C GLU A 512 -34.69 4.75 5.96
N GLU A 513 -33.41 5.13 6.05
CA GLU A 513 -32.25 4.23 5.98
C GLU A 513 -31.67 3.93 7.36
N SER A 514 -31.18 2.70 7.56
CA SER A 514 -30.43 2.29 8.74
C SER A 514 -28.95 2.70 8.66
N ASN A 515 -28.25 2.78 9.80
CA ASN A 515 -26.81 3.01 9.83
C ASN A 515 -26.02 1.94 9.05
N ILE A 516 -26.52 0.71 9.07
CA ILE A 516 -25.91 -0.44 8.41
C ILE A 516 -26.01 -0.32 6.89
N GLU A 517 -27.14 0.15 6.36
CA GLU A 517 -27.28 0.44 4.92
C GLU A 517 -26.33 1.54 4.46
N VAL A 518 -26.14 2.59 5.27
CA VAL A 518 -25.16 3.65 4.98
C VAL A 518 -23.74 3.09 4.97
N LEU A 519 -23.39 2.25 5.95
CA LEU A 519 -22.09 1.59 6.03
C LEU A 519 -21.84 0.66 4.82
N GLN A 520 -22.82 -0.18 4.47
CA GLN A 520 -22.76 -1.07 3.30
C GLN A 520 -22.52 -0.30 2.01
N ARG A 521 -23.22 0.84 1.82
CA ARG A 521 -23.01 1.72 0.68
C ARG A 521 -21.59 2.31 0.65
N ALA A 522 -21.06 2.71 1.81
CA ALA A 522 -19.68 3.20 1.91
C ALA A 522 -18.64 2.11 1.59
N VAL A 523 -18.87 0.85 1.97
CA VAL A 523 -18.01 -0.29 1.60
C VAL A 523 -18.02 -0.53 0.09
N VAL A 524 -19.19 -0.46 -0.56
CA VAL A 524 -19.28 -0.57 -2.03
C VAL A 524 -18.50 0.55 -2.74
N GLN A 525 -18.56 1.77 -2.23
CA GLN A 525 -17.80 2.90 -2.76
C GLN A 525 -16.29 2.74 -2.52
N GLU A 526 -15.90 2.24 -1.35
CA GLU A 526 -14.51 1.94 -1.05
C GLU A 526 -13.95 0.89 -2.00
N ASP A 527 -14.70 -0.17 -2.30
CA ASP A 527 -14.25 -1.25 -3.19
C ASP A 527 -13.85 -0.72 -4.58
N VAL A 528 -14.60 0.22 -5.14
CA VAL A 528 -14.23 0.92 -6.37
C VAL A 528 -12.92 1.70 -6.21
N SER A 529 -12.81 2.51 -5.15
CA SER A 529 -11.60 3.27 -4.86
C SER A 529 -10.40 2.36 -4.58
N ARG A 530 -10.60 1.17 -3.99
CA ARG A 530 -9.56 0.19 -3.67
C ARG A 530 -8.98 -0.42 -4.94
N TRP A 531 -9.82 -0.81 -5.89
CA TRP A 531 -9.35 -1.28 -7.20
C TRP A 531 -8.59 -0.21 -7.96
N LEU A 532 -9.07 1.04 -7.92
CA LEU A 532 -8.36 2.16 -8.53
C LEU A 532 -6.98 2.37 -7.88
N LYS A 533 -6.92 2.44 -6.54
CA LYS A 533 -5.66 2.49 -5.76
C LYS A 533 -4.70 1.38 -6.16
N ARG A 534 -5.21 0.14 -6.21
CA ARG A 534 -4.43 -1.04 -6.57
C ARG A 534 -3.77 -0.87 -7.95
N MET A 535 -4.55 -0.53 -8.97
CA MET A 535 -4.02 -0.33 -10.33
C MET A 535 -2.93 0.75 -10.35
N VAL A 536 -3.14 1.85 -9.63
CA VAL A 536 -2.13 2.92 -9.52
C VAL A 536 -0.87 2.45 -8.80
N LEU A 537 -1.00 1.75 -7.67
CA LEU A 537 0.14 1.26 -6.88
C LEU A 537 0.93 0.15 -7.60
N LEU A 538 0.28 -0.60 -8.50
CA LEU A 538 0.92 -1.59 -9.38
C LEU A 538 1.54 -0.97 -10.65
N GLY A 539 1.41 0.36 -10.84
CA GLY A 539 1.92 1.04 -12.03
C GLY A 539 1.06 0.87 -13.29
N GLU A 540 -0.14 0.32 -13.18
CA GLU A 540 -1.10 0.13 -14.28
C GLU A 540 -1.86 1.45 -14.60
N TYR A 541 -1.15 2.57 -14.75
CA TYR A 541 -1.73 3.92 -14.80
C TYR A 541 -2.77 4.11 -15.92
N SER A 542 -2.50 3.66 -17.16
CA SER A 542 -3.47 3.77 -18.25
C SER A 542 -4.76 2.99 -17.98
N ARG A 543 -4.63 1.87 -17.25
CA ARG A 543 -5.77 1.05 -16.88
C ARG A 543 -6.58 1.72 -15.78
N ALA A 544 -5.89 2.28 -14.77
CA ALA A 544 -6.50 3.07 -13.70
C ALA A 544 -7.32 4.24 -14.25
N ILE A 545 -6.78 5.00 -15.21
CA ILE A 545 -7.48 6.12 -15.87
C ILE A 545 -8.76 5.63 -16.56
N LYS A 546 -8.66 4.61 -17.43
CA LYS A 546 -9.81 4.03 -18.12
C LYS A 546 -10.86 3.48 -17.16
N PHE A 547 -10.42 2.86 -16.06
CA PHE A 547 -11.32 2.36 -15.02
C PHE A 547 -12.08 3.52 -14.37
N ALA A 548 -11.39 4.59 -13.95
CA ALA A 548 -12.01 5.77 -13.36
C ALA A 548 -13.01 6.45 -14.31
N GLU A 549 -12.65 6.65 -15.57
CA GLU A 549 -13.54 7.23 -16.59
C GLU A 549 -14.83 6.41 -16.79
N ARG A 550 -14.71 5.07 -16.82
CA ARG A 550 -15.86 4.17 -16.91
C ARG A 550 -16.74 4.27 -15.68
N VAL A 551 -16.15 4.30 -14.48
CA VAL A 551 -16.88 4.49 -13.22
C VAL A 551 -17.67 5.81 -13.23
N GLU A 552 -17.04 6.93 -13.59
CA GLU A 552 -17.73 8.23 -13.64
C GLU A 552 -18.85 8.25 -14.68
N LYS A 553 -18.66 7.59 -15.83
CA LYS A 553 -19.71 7.43 -16.84
C LYS A 553 -20.91 6.63 -16.31
N ILE A 554 -20.67 5.58 -15.53
CA ILE A 554 -21.73 4.78 -14.92
C ILE A 554 -22.49 5.62 -13.89
N ILE A 555 -21.79 6.28 -12.97
CA ILE A 555 -22.38 7.11 -11.90
C ILE A 555 -23.24 8.23 -12.49
N ARG A 556 -22.78 8.88 -13.57
CA ARG A 556 -23.53 9.94 -14.26
C ARG A 556 -24.91 9.46 -14.76
N ASN A 557 -24.98 8.20 -15.20
CA ASN A 557 -26.15 7.58 -15.82
C ASN A 557 -27.02 6.77 -14.84
N MET A 558 -26.71 6.76 -13.53
CA MET A 558 -27.55 6.08 -12.54
C MET A 558 -28.97 6.69 -12.48
N PRO A 559 -29.99 5.87 -12.17
CA PRO A 559 -31.36 6.34 -12.02
C PRO A 559 -31.50 7.31 -10.84
N LYS A 560 -32.45 8.23 -10.94
CA LYS A 560 -32.71 9.31 -9.97
C LYS A 560 -34.22 9.50 -9.73
N SER A 561 -35.04 8.53 -10.13
CA SER A 561 -36.49 8.68 -10.22
C SER A 561 -37.19 8.52 -8.87
N THR A 562 -36.61 7.74 -7.96
CA THR A 562 -37.11 7.58 -6.59
C THR A 562 -36.23 8.31 -5.57
N PRO A 563 -36.76 8.65 -4.37
CA PRO A 563 -35.93 9.23 -3.29
C PRO A 563 -34.72 8.36 -2.93
N ARG A 564 -34.87 7.04 -2.93
CA ARG A 564 -33.77 6.08 -2.66
C ARG A 564 -32.71 6.09 -3.75
N GLU A 565 -33.12 6.12 -5.01
CA GLU A 565 -32.21 6.23 -6.17
C GLU A 565 -31.45 7.56 -6.15
N LEU A 566 -32.16 8.67 -5.91
CA LEU A 566 -31.55 9.99 -5.80
C LEU A 566 -30.53 10.07 -4.64
N ARG A 567 -30.86 9.49 -3.47
CA ARG A 567 -29.91 9.39 -2.34
C ARG A 567 -28.67 8.58 -2.71
N THR A 568 -28.86 7.44 -3.37
CA THR A 568 -27.75 6.59 -3.82
C THR A 568 -26.85 7.36 -4.77
N TRP A 569 -27.42 8.01 -5.78
CA TRP A 569 -26.67 8.86 -6.71
C TRP A 569 -25.94 10.01 -6.00
N ARG A 570 -26.62 10.70 -5.07
CA ARG A 570 -26.00 11.76 -4.26
C ARG A 570 -24.81 11.24 -3.45
N SER A 571 -24.93 10.07 -2.85
CA SER A 571 -23.86 9.43 -2.07
C SER A 571 -22.63 9.12 -2.94
N TRP A 572 -22.80 8.63 -4.16
CA TRP A 572 -21.68 8.39 -5.10
C TRP A 572 -20.97 9.68 -5.56
N ASN A 573 -21.71 10.79 -5.56
CA ASN A 573 -21.22 12.12 -5.92
C ASN A 573 -20.91 12.99 -4.70
N HIS A 574 -20.91 12.43 -3.49
CA HIS A 574 -20.52 13.16 -2.29
C HIS A 574 -19.08 13.66 -2.46
N SER A 575 -18.78 14.91 -2.08
CA SER A 575 -17.50 15.55 -2.42
C SER A 575 -16.28 14.73 -2.00
N LEU A 576 -16.29 14.13 -0.80
CA LEU A 576 -15.25 13.18 -0.36
C LEU A 576 -15.05 12.00 -1.32
N VAL A 577 -16.14 11.34 -1.70
CA VAL A 577 -16.12 10.08 -2.46
C VAL A 577 -15.74 10.34 -3.91
N HIS A 578 -16.20 11.45 -4.48
CA HIS A 578 -15.78 11.92 -5.80
C HIS A 578 -14.31 12.35 -5.80
N ALA A 579 -13.87 13.12 -4.80
CA ALA A 579 -12.48 13.55 -4.67
C ALA A 579 -11.51 12.38 -4.58
N GLU A 580 -11.86 11.33 -3.82
CA GLU A 580 -10.98 10.17 -3.71
C GLU A 580 -10.72 9.50 -5.06
N ARG A 581 -11.77 9.22 -5.83
CA ARG A 581 -11.61 8.61 -7.17
C ARG A 581 -10.85 9.55 -8.11
N GLY A 582 -11.20 10.84 -8.09
CA GLY A 582 -10.56 11.87 -8.91
C GLY A 582 -9.07 12.03 -8.63
N ILE A 583 -8.67 12.15 -7.36
CA ILE A 583 -7.26 12.31 -6.96
C ILE A 583 -6.42 11.10 -7.41
N TRP A 584 -6.91 9.87 -7.23
CA TRP A 584 -6.19 8.68 -7.70
C TRP A 584 -6.11 8.59 -9.24
N ALA A 585 -7.14 9.04 -9.97
CA ALA A 585 -7.09 9.16 -11.42
C ALA A 585 -6.10 10.26 -11.88
N CYS A 586 -6.07 11.41 -11.19
CA CYS A 586 -5.09 12.47 -11.42
C CYS A 586 -3.66 11.99 -11.16
N TYR A 587 -3.46 11.21 -10.07
CA TYR A 587 -2.18 10.60 -9.77
C TYR A 587 -1.67 9.77 -10.96
N ALA A 588 -2.52 8.90 -11.51
CA ALA A 588 -2.18 8.12 -12.70
C ALA A 588 -1.82 9.00 -13.91
N ARG A 589 -2.60 10.06 -14.18
CA ARG A 589 -2.35 11.00 -15.29
C ARG A 589 -1.00 11.72 -15.16
N ILE A 590 -0.63 12.15 -13.96
CA ILE A 590 0.66 12.81 -13.71
C ILE A 590 1.83 11.88 -14.06
N TYR A 591 1.75 10.60 -13.71
CA TYR A 591 2.79 9.63 -14.05
C TYR A 591 2.91 9.35 -15.54
N GLN A 592 1.82 9.50 -16.30
CA GLN A 592 1.84 9.39 -17.76
C GLN A 592 2.16 10.72 -18.46
N SER A 593 2.43 11.79 -17.70
CA SER A 593 2.62 13.16 -18.22
C SER A 593 1.47 13.63 -19.12
N GLN A 594 0.23 13.17 -18.85
CA GLN A 594 -0.96 13.52 -19.63
C GLN A 594 -1.64 14.77 -19.08
N GLU A 595 -1.88 15.75 -19.94
CA GLU A 595 -2.65 16.97 -19.64
C GLU A 595 -2.28 17.60 -18.29
N MET A 596 -0.99 17.83 -18.05
CA MET A 596 -0.49 18.17 -16.71
C MET A 596 -1.20 19.41 -16.14
N SER A 597 -1.34 20.49 -16.92
CA SER A 597 -1.94 21.74 -16.43
C SER A 597 -3.39 21.58 -15.97
N SER A 598 -4.24 20.88 -16.73
CA SER A 598 -5.63 20.63 -16.32
C SER A 598 -5.69 19.67 -15.13
N THR A 599 -4.82 18.65 -15.10
CA THR A 599 -4.74 17.69 -14.01
C THR A 599 -4.38 18.34 -12.67
N LEU A 600 -3.42 19.28 -12.64
CA LEU A 600 -3.07 20.00 -11.41
C LEU A 600 -4.24 20.88 -10.90
N LYS A 601 -4.92 21.61 -11.81
CA LYS A 601 -6.11 22.41 -11.47
C LYS A 601 -7.25 21.56 -10.92
N GLU A 602 -7.41 20.35 -11.45
CA GLU A 602 -8.42 19.40 -10.98
C GLU A 602 -8.12 18.93 -9.55
N ILE A 603 -6.84 18.66 -9.21
CA ILE A 603 -6.43 18.34 -7.84
C ILE A 603 -6.68 19.52 -6.89
N GLU A 604 -6.36 20.75 -7.30
CA GLU A 604 -6.63 21.97 -6.52
C GLU A 604 -8.13 22.11 -6.21
N TRP A 605 -8.99 21.84 -7.20
CA TRP A 605 -10.44 21.84 -7.01
C TRP A 605 -10.89 20.78 -5.99
N TYR A 606 -10.34 19.57 -6.06
CA TYR A 606 -10.65 18.53 -5.07
C TYR A 606 -10.17 18.92 -3.66
N ILE A 607 -8.97 19.50 -3.54
CA ILE A 607 -8.44 20.02 -2.26
C ILE A 607 -9.41 21.03 -1.67
N GLU A 608 -9.86 22.03 -2.45
CA GLU A 608 -10.81 23.05 -1.99
C GLU A 608 -12.07 22.41 -1.38
N LYS A 609 -12.66 21.40 -2.04
CA LYS A 609 -13.86 20.72 -1.51
C LYS A 609 -13.57 19.93 -0.23
N LEU A 610 -12.44 19.24 -0.15
CA LEU A 610 -12.07 18.51 1.07
C LEU A 610 -11.80 19.47 2.24
N GLU A 611 -11.16 20.61 1.97
CA GLU A 611 -10.91 21.63 2.99
C GLU A 611 -12.20 22.28 3.50
N LEU A 612 -13.17 22.56 2.62
CA LEU A 612 -14.48 23.05 3.02
C LEU A 612 -15.19 22.07 3.98
N LEU A 613 -15.14 20.77 3.70
CA LEU A 613 -15.68 19.75 4.62
C LEU A 613 -14.97 19.76 5.98
N LEU A 614 -13.65 19.93 6.01
CA LEU A 614 -12.87 19.95 7.26
C LEU A 614 -13.03 21.25 8.06
N GLN A 615 -13.28 22.38 7.40
CA GLN A 615 -13.37 23.69 8.04
C GLN A 615 -14.73 23.96 8.69
N HIS A 616 -15.79 23.31 8.22
CA HIS A 616 -17.16 23.47 8.74
C HIS A 616 -17.49 22.37 9.75
N THR A 617 -18.39 22.69 10.68
CA THR A 617 -18.89 21.71 11.65
C THR A 617 -19.94 20.79 11.05
N VAL A 618 -20.19 19.66 11.72
CA VAL A 618 -21.25 18.70 11.38
C VAL A 618 -22.68 19.28 11.35
N ASN A 619 -22.87 20.53 11.80
CA ASN A 619 -24.15 21.24 11.75
C ASN A 619 -24.20 22.32 10.66
N GLU A 620 -23.05 22.76 10.13
CA GLU A 620 -22.95 23.84 9.15
C GLU A 620 -22.91 23.27 7.72
N VAL A 621 -23.56 23.97 6.78
CA VAL A 621 -23.45 23.66 5.35
C VAL A 621 -22.06 24.06 4.88
N ALA A 622 -21.30 23.10 4.38
CA ALA A 622 -19.96 23.30 3.83
C ALA A 622 -19.99 23.55 2.32
N ILE A 623 -20.82 22.79 1.60
CA ILE A 623 -20.89 22.81 0.14
C ILE A 623 -22.35 22.74 -0.30
N VAL A 624 -22.74 23.66 -1.19
CA VAL A 624 -24.00 23.57 -1.93
C VAL A 624 -23.67 23.06 -3.33
N ARG A 625 -24.19 21.88 -3.66
CA ARG A 625 -23.96 21.24 -4.96
C ARG A 625 -24.82 21.85 -6.06
N GLU A 626 -24.45 21.57 -7.32
CA GLU A 626 -25.21 21.99 -8.50
C GLU A 626 -26.67 21.48 -8.49
N ASP A 627 -26.92 20.32 -7.88
CA ASP A 627 -28.27 19.76 -7.71
C ASP A 627 -29.03 20.32 -6.49
N GLY A 628 -28.50 21.38 -5.86
CA GLY A 628 -29.06 22.03 -4.68
C GLY A 628 -28.90 21.23 -3.38
N TYR A 629 -28.18 20.11 -3.39
CA TYR A 629 -27.92 19.33 -2.19
C TYR A 629 -26.86 20.00 -1.31
N GLU A 630 -27.16 20.12 -0.03
CA GLU A 630 -26.28 20.71 0.98
C GLU A 630 -25.48 19.60 1.69
N GLU A 631 -24.15 19.63 1.52
CA GLU A 631 -23.24 18.77 2.26
C GLU A 631 -22.77 19.51 3.53
N LYS A 632 -22.92 18.85 4.69
CA LYS A 632 -22.48 19.39 5.97
C LYS A 632 -20.98 19.16 6.21
N GLY A 633 -20.39 19.98 7.07
CA GLY A 633 -18.99 19.85 7.48
C GLY A 633 -18.71 18.60 8.33
N PHE A 634 -17.44 18.32 8.60
CA PHE A 634 -16.99 17.12 9.31
C PHE A 634 -16.45 17.41 10.71
N ARG A 635 -16.23 18.68 11.06
CA ARG A 635 -15.66 19.06 12.36
C ARG A 635 -16.67 18.86 13.48
N SER A 636 -16.23 18.34 14.63
CA SER A 636 -17.07 18.22 15.84
C SER A 636 -17.54 19.58 16.35
N VAL A 637 -18.68 19.62 17.06
CA VAL A 637 -19.19 20.83 17.71
C VAL A 637 -19.97 20.48 18.99
N GLY A 638 -19.56 21.06 20.13
CA GLY A 638 -20.14 20.73 21.44
C GLY A 638 -20.03 19.23 21.72
N ASP A 639 -21.16 18.60 22.06
CA ASP A 639 -21.27 17.16 22.30
C ASP A 639 -21.45 16.33 21.02
N ASN A 640 -21.58 16.97 19.85
CA ASN A 640 -21.71 16.26 18.57
C ASN A 640 -20.32 15.86 18.05
N PRO A 641 -19.99 14.56 17.97
CA PRO A 641 -18.68 14.10 17.52
C PRO A 641 -18.40 14.49 16.06
N ALA A 642 -17.13 14.46 15.69
CA ALA A 642 -16.72 14.67 14.31
C ALA A 642 -17.33 13.59 13.40
N HIS A 643 -17.52 13.91 12.13
CA HIS A 643 -18.00 12.93 11.16
C HIS A 643 -17.04 11.72 11.10
N PRO A 644 -17.52 10.45 11.00
CA PRO A 644 -16.65 9.27 10.98
C PRO A 644 -15.57 9.26 9.90
N ALA A 645 -15.77 10.02 8.81
CA ALA A 645 -14.79 10.19 7.74
C ALA A 645 -13.81 11.36 7.94
N TRP A 646 -13.79 12.03 9.11
CA TRP A 646 -12.87 13.14 9.41
C TRP A 646 -11.41 12.77 9.15
N THR A 647 -10.96 11.65 9.73
CA THR A 647 -9.57 11.18 9.59
C THR A 647 -9.26 10.80 8.14
N ARG A 648 -10.14 10.05 7.47
CA ARG A 648 -10.02 9.74 6.02
C ARG A 648 -9.89 11.00 5.17
N THR A 649 -10.66 12.04 5.48
CA THR A 649 -10.66 13.30 4.73
C THR A 649 -9.34 14.02 4.92
N ASN A 650 -8.82 14.12 6.15
CA ASN A 650 -7.48 14.68 6.41
C ASN A 650 -6.38 13.90 5.66
N ARG A 651 -6.40 12.57 5.72
CA ARG A 651 -5.45 11.70 5.02
C ARG A 651 -5.54 11.86 3.50
N LEU A 652 -6.76 11.97 2.95
CA LEU A 652 -6.97 12.19 1.52
C LEU A 652 -6.52 13.60 1.09
N THR A 653 -6.80 14.63 1.86
CA THR A 653 -6.30 16.00 1.60
C THR A 653 -4.77 16.01 1.61
N SER A 654 -4.14 15.32 2.55
CA SER A 654 -2.68 15.14 2.59
C SER A 654 -2.15 14.45 1.33
N LEU A 655 -2.79 13.36 0.89
CA LEU A 655 -2.47 12.68 -0.35
C LEU A 655 -2.62 13.59 -1.57
N ALA A 656 -3.69 14.40 -1.62
CA ALA A 656 -3.95 15.34 -2.70
C ALA A 656 -2.82 16.37 -2.82
N TYR A 657 -2.43 17.00 -1.71
CA TYR A 657 -1.29 17.92 -1.66
C TYR A 657 0.04 17.24 -2.02
N ASN A 658 0.29 16.01 -1.57
CA ASN A 658 1.48 15.26 -1.98
C ASN A 658 1.50 14.98 -3.48
N THR A 659 0.33 14.65 -4.05
CA THR A 659 0.16 14.39 -5.49
C THR A 659 0.35 15.68 -6.29
N LEU A 660 -0.22 16.79 -5.82
CA LEU A 660 -0.03 18.11 -6.40
C LEU A 660 1.45 18.50 -6.37
N GLY A 661 2.14 18.29 -5.24
CA GLY A 661 3.57 18.58 -5.09
C GLY A 661 4.43 17.76 -6.05
N TYR A 662 4.13 16.47 -6.23
CA TYR A 662 4.82 15.64 -7.22
C TYR A 662 4.57 16.14 -8.65
N GLY A 663 3.33 16.50 -8.98
CA GLY A 663 2.98 17.14 -10.25
C GLY A 663 3.73 18.45 -10.48
N SER A 664 3.88 19.29 -9.45
CA SER A 664 4.66 20.53 -9.50
C SER A 664 6.14 20.28 -9.82
N ILE A 665 6.77 19.23 -9.24
CA ILE A 665 8.14 18.83 -9.60
C ILE A 665 8.22 18.46 -11.07
N MET A 666 7.31 17.62 -11.56
CA MET A 666 7.29 17.19 -12.96
C MET A 666 7.09 18.37 -13.93
N TYR A 667 6.44 19.44 -13.48
CA TYR A 667 6.23 20.69 -14.23
C TYR A 667 7.37 21.71 -14.04
N GLY A 668 8.43 21.38 -13.30
CA GLY A 668 9.58 22.26 -13.04
C GLY A 668 9.36 23.34 -11.98
N ARG A 669 8.29 23.24 -11.17
CA ARG A 669 7.92 24.19 -10.10
C ARG A 669 8.28 23.64 -8.72
N THR A 670 9.58 23.60 -8.41
CA THR A 670 10.09 22.99 -7.17
C THR A 670 9.64 23.73 -5.90
N GLN A 671 9.52 25.06 -5.97
CA GLN A 671 9.08 25.87 -4.83
C GLN A 671 7.61 25.60 -4.46
N ASP A 672 6.74 25.39 -5.45
CA ASP A 672 5.36 24.93 -5.24
C ASP A 672 5.34 23.54 -4.60
N ALA A 673 6.19 22.63 -5.08
CA ALA A 673 6.27 21.29 -4.54
C ALA A 673 6.61 21.29 -3.04
N VAL A 674 7.62 22.08 -2.62
CA VAL A 674 7.98 22.22 -1.20
C VAL A 674 6.81 22.76 -0.37
N ARG A 675 6.06 23.75 -0.88
CA ARG A 675 4.85 24.26 -0.21
C ARG A 675 3.80 23.17 -0.07
N ASN A 676 3.51 22.47 -1.16
CA ASN A 676 2.49 21.42 -1.21
C ASN A 676 2.84 20.24 -0.29
N TYR A 677 4.08 19.77 -0.26
CA TYR A 677 4.51 18.75 0.70
C TYR A 677 4.41 19.23 2.16
N SER A 678 4.71 20.51 2.42
CA SER A 678 4.53 21.10 3.75
C SER A 678 3.06 21.16 4.15
N HIS A 679 2.15 21.48 3.23
CA HIS A 679 0.71 21.41 3.45
C HIS A 679 0.24 19.97 3.71
N ALA A 680 0.72 19.01 2.92
CA ALA A 680 0.41 17.59 3.14
C ALA A 680 0.76 17.14 4.57
N LEU A 681 1.94 17.49 5.08
CA LEU A 681 2.36 17.15 6.45
C LEU A 681 1.49 17.80 7.54
N ARG A 682 0.88 18.98 7.28
CA ARG A 682 0.00 19.65 8.24
C ARG A 682 -1.29 18.87 8.48
N TYR A 683 -1.87 18.28 7.43
CA TYR A 683 -3.14 17.55 7.52
C TYR A 683 -3.04 16.22 8.27
N ILE A 684 -1.85 15.61 8.31
CA ILE A 684 -1.60 14.37 9.05
C ILE A 684 -0.79 14.60 10.33
N ARG A 685 -0.70 15.85 10.80
CA ARG A 685 -0.01 16.19 12.04
C ARG A 685 -0.81 15.62 13.22
N GLY A 686 -0.17 14.76 14.02
CA GLY A 686 -0.77 14.11 15.18
C GLY A 686 -1.48 12.78 14.91
N ASP A 687 -1.57 12.37 13.63
CA ASP A 687 -1.99 11.03 13.25
C ASP A 687 -0.76 10.10 13.25
N GLU A 688 -0.61 9.30 14.30
CA GLU A 688 0.54 8.40 14.49
C GLU A 688 0.40 7.09 13.68
N ASP A 689 -0.82 6.71 13.29
CA ASP A 689 -1.08 5.47 12.56
C ASP A 689 -0.72 5.59 11.06
N ILE A 690 -0.53 6.80 10.53
CA ILE A 690 -0.27 7.05 9.10
C ILE A 690 1.22 7.30 8.75
N ASN A 691 2.13 6.65 9.48
CA ASN A 691 3.58 6.83 9.31
C ASN A 691 4.09 6.46 7.91
N ALA A 692 3.48 5.50 7.22
CA ALA A 692 3.88 5.12 5.86
C ALA A 692 3.72 6.28 4.87
N HIS A 693 2.56 6.95 4.91
CA HIS A 693 2.30 8.12 4.07
C HIS A 693 3.18 9.31 4.46
N ARG A 694 3.37 9.55 5.77
CA ARG A 694 4.27 10.59 6.27
C ARG A 694 5.69 10.41 5.73
N ALA A 695 6.21 9.18 5.74
CA ALA A 695 7.53 8.89 5.19
C ALA A 695 7.61 9.17 3.68
N VAL A 696 6.56 8.88 2.90
CA VAL A 696 6.50 9.25 1.47
C VAL A 696 6.62 10.76 1.28
N ILE A 697 5.86 11.54 2.05
CA ILE A 697 5.89 13.01 1.93
C ILE A 697 7.26 13.56 2.31
N LEU A 698 7.86 13.08 3.41
CA LEU A 698 9.20 13.48 3.83
C LEU A 698 10.26 13.12 2.78
N ASN A 699 10.17 11.93 2.17
CA ASN A 699 11.07 11.54 1.09
C ASN A 699 10.99 12.52 -0.09
N ASN A 700 9.76 12.82 -0.54
CA ASN A 700 9.54 13.73 -1.65
C ASN A 700 9.98 15.17 -1.33
N LEU A 701 9.68 15.64 -0.10
CA LEU A 701 10.13 16.93 0.40
C LEU A 701 11.65 17.00 0.44
N SER A 702 12.33 15.96 0.92
CA SER A 702 13.80 15.92 0.98
C SER A 702 14.43 16.07 -0.40
N ARG A 703 13.86 15.40 -1.42
CA ARG A 703 14.31 15.54 -2.80
C ARG A 703 14.09 16.96 -3.31
N ALA A 704 12.89 17.52 -3.12
CA ALA A 704 12.57 18.89 -3.55
C ALA A 704 13.47 19.94 -2.88
N LEU A 705 13.81 19.74 -1.59
CA LEU A 705 14.77 20.58 -0.87
C LEU A 705 16.19 20.48 -1.47
N SER A 706 16.62 19.27 -1.86
CA SER A 706 17.90 19.05 -2.56
C SER A 706 17.94 19.75 -3.91
N ASP A 707 16.84 19.66 -4.68
CA ASP A 707 16.69 20.34 -5.97
C ASP A 707 16.75 21.88 -5.84
N MET A 708 16.43 22.41 -4.66
CA MET A 708 16.58 23.83 -4.31
C MET A 708 17.93 24.18 -3.63
N GLY A 709 18.84 23.22 -3.49
CA GLY A 709 20.11 23.41 -2.80
C GLY A 709 19.97 23.80 -1.33
N ARG A 710 18.91 23.31 -0.64
CA ARG A 710 18.65 23.59 0.78
C ARG A 710 19.34 22.54 1.67
N PRO A 711 20.08 22.95 2.72
CA PRO A 711 20.88 22.03 3.55
C PRO A 711 20.04 21.03 4.37
N GLY A 712 18.76 21.34 4.62
CA GLY A 712 17.86 20.47 5.39
C GLY A 712 17.46 19.17 4.70
N SER A 713 17.75 18.99 3.40
CA SER A 713 17.35 17.82 2.61
C SER A 713 17.78 16.49 3.24
N ILE A 714 19.04 16.38 3.68
CA ILE A 714 19.59 15.16 4.29
C ILE A 714 18.83 14.78 5.56
N SER A 715 18.58 15.74 6.45
CA SER A 715 17.86 15.48 7.71
C SER A 715 16.45 14.97 7.44
N VAL A 716 15.72 15.63 6.53
CA VAL A 716 14.35 15.24 6.17
C VAL A 716 14.34 13.85 5.51
N CYS A 717 15.35 13.52 4.70
CA CYS A 717 15.49 12.19 4.11
C CYS A 717 15.74 11.12 5.18
N HIS A 718 16.58 11.40 6.19
CA HIS A 718 16.80 10.48 7.30
C HIS A 718 15.53 10.28 8.15
N ASP A 719 14.72 11.31 8.37
CA ASP A 719 13.43 11.17 9.06
C ASP A 719 12.50 10.20 8.31
N SER A 720 12.40 10.34 6.98
CA SER A 720 11.65 9.40 6.13
C SER A 720 12.20 7.97 6.24
N LEU A 721 13.51 7.82 6.16
CA LEU A 721 14.20 6.53 6.19
C LEU A 721 14.01 5.82 7.55
N ASN A 722 14.06 6.57 8.65
CA ASN A 722 13.82 6.06 9.99
C ASN A 722 12.39 5.56 10.16
N LEU A 723 11.38 6.30 9.66
CA LEU A 723 9.99 5.84 9.65
C LEU A 723 9.83 4.55 8.82
N ARG A 724 10.41 4.49 7.61
CA ARG A 724 10.36 3.29 6.76
C ARG A 724 11.06 2.08 7.38
N ARG A 725 12.16 2.29 8.11
CA ARG A 725 12.81 1.25 8.91
C ARG A 725 11.92 0.75 10.04
N GLN A 726 11.24 1.65 10.76
CA GLN A 726 10.29 1.27 11.81
C GLN A 726 9.12 0.45 11.23
N LEU A 727 8.63 0.79 10.04
CA LEU A 727 7.54 0.06 9.39
C LEU A 727 7.97 -1.27 8.75
N ALA A 728 9.27 -1.55 8.67
CA ALA A 728 9.84 -2.74 8.01
C ALA A 728 9.33 -2.95 6.57
N GLU A 729 9.13 -1.84 5.85
CA GLU A 729 8.67 -1.81 4.46
C GLU A 729 9.84 -1.74 3.48
N GLU A 730 10.23 -2.88 2.91
CA GLU A 730 11.48 -3.01 2.13
C GLU A 730 11.52 -2.16 0.86
N VAL A 731 10.48 -2.21 0.02
CA VAL A 731 10.44 -1.47 -1.25
C VAL A 731 10.40 0.05 -1.01
N PRO A 732 9.50 0.60 -0.15
CA PRO A 732 9.59 2.00 0.26
C PRO A 732 10.95 2.39 0.85
N LEU A 733 11.55 1.56 1.71
CA LEU A 733 12.86 1.83 2.28
C LEU A 733 13.95 1.95 1.18
N ALA A 734 13.92 1.07 0.17
CA ALA A 734 14.82 1.13 -0.98
C ALA A 734 14.70 2.46 -1.75
N PHE A 735 13.48 2.98 -1.95
CA PHE A 735 13.29 4.31 -2.54
C PHE A 735 13.94 5.42 -1.70
N SER A 736 13.89 5.34 -0.37
CA SER A 736 14.59 6.33 0.48
C SER A 736 16.10 6.23 0.41
N PHE A 737 16.65 5.01 0.32
CA PHE A 737 18.08 4.85 0.08
C PHE A 737 18.50 5.45 -1.27
N ASN A 738 17.72 5.23 -2.33
CA ASN A 738 17.97 5.84 -3.63
C ASN A 738 17.89 7.38 -3.57
N THR A 739 16.87 7.93 -2.89
CA THR A 739 16.76 9.39 -2.68
C THR A 739 17.93 9.93 -1.86
N LEU A 740 18.41 9.21 -0.85
CA LEU A 740 19.55 9.65 -0.07
C LEU A 740 20.85 9.63 -0.89
N ALA A 741 21.05 8.63 -1.75
CA ALA A 741 22.17 8.59 -2.69
C ALA A 741 22.18 9.80 -3.63
N LEU A 742 21.02 10.10 -4.22
CA LEU A 742 20.79 11.31 -5.04
C LEU A 742 21.17 12.59 -4.29
N ILE A 743 20.72 12.72 -3.04
CA ILE A 743 21.00 13.91 -2.22
C ILE A 743 22.50 14.00 -1.91
N TYR A 744 23.16 12.89 -1.60
CA TYR A 744 24.60 12.87 -1.35
C TYR A 744 25.40 13.29 -2.58
N ASP A 745 25.02 12.84 -3.77
CA ASP A 745 25.65 13.31 -5.01
C ASP A 745 25.40 14.82 -5.24
N ASP A 746 24.16 15.30 -5.07
CA ASP A 746 23.82 16.73 -5.22
C ASP A 746 24.66 17.64 -4.30
N VAL A 747 24.97 17.19 -3.08
CA VAL A 747 25.75 17.95 -2.09
C VAL A 747 27.26 17.67 -2.14
N GLY A 748 27.73 16.85 -3.08
CA GLY A 748 29.17 16.56 -3.25
C GLY A 748 29.75 15.52 -2.29
N ARG A 749 28.92 14.72 -1.60
CA ARG A 749 29.32 13.59 -0.73
C ARG A 749 29.43 12.29 -1.54
N TYR A 750 30.27 12.28 -2.57
CA TYR A 750 30.38 11.20 -3.54
C TYR A 750 30.86 9.86 -2.96
N GLU A 751 31.51 9.85 -1.80
CA GLU A 751 31.96 8.63 -1.12
C GLU A 751 30.80 7.87 -0.44
N ASP A 752 29.74 8.58 -0.05
CA ASP A 752 28.61 8.01 0.69
C ASP A 752 27.48 7.50 -0.24
N ALA A 753 27.33 8.13 -1.41
CA ALA A 753 26.25 7.83 -2.35
C ALA A 753 26.24 6.38 -2.87
N PRO A 754 27.39 5.77 -3.26
CA PRO A 754 27.41 4.40 -3.79
C PRO A 754 26.86 3.36 -2.80
N LEU A 755 27.13 3.52 -1.50
CA LEU A 755 26.63 2.59 -0.48
C LEU A 755 25.09 2.65 -0.39
N MET A 756 24.53 3.86 -0.39
CA MET A 756 23.08 4.03 -0.33
C MET A 756 22.41 3.48 -1.61
N ALA A 757 22.96 3.74 -2.79
CA ALA A 757 22.43 3.21 -4.03
C ALA A 757 22.54 1.67 -4.09
N ALA A 758 23.65 1.08 -3.63
CA ALA A 758 23.82 -0.37 -3.53
C ALA A 758 22.80 -1.02 -2.58
N LYS A 759 22.49 -0.39 -1.43
CA LYS A 759 21.40 -0.84 -0.55
C LYS A 759 20.06 -0.84 -1.28
N ALA A 760 19.77 0.22 -2.05
CA ALA A 760 18.53 0.29 -2.83
C ALA A 760 18.47 -0.84 -3.87
N ILE A 761 19.54 -1.10 -4.62
CA ILE A 761 19.64 -2.24 -5.55
C ILE A 761 19.34 -3.56 -4.84
N ALA A 762 20.01 -3.84 -3.72
CA ALA A 762 19.85 -5.10 -2.99
C ALA A 762 18.41 -5.36 -2.53
N TYR A 763 17.71 -4.32 -2.04
CA TYR A 763 16.31 -4.41 -1.67
C TYR A 763 15.38 -4.57 -2.89
N PHE A 764 15.57 -3.78 -3.95
CA PHE A 764 14.75 -3.88 -5.14
C PHE A 764 14.91 -5.21 -5.85
N GLU A 765 16.12 -5.76 -5.90
CA GLU A 765 16.38 -7.08 -6.47
C GLU A 765 15.71 -8.19 -5.67
N ARG A 766 15.86 -8.20 -4.34
CA ARG A 766 15.18 -9.17 -3.47
C ARG A 766 13.66 -9.09 -3.62
N ALA A 767 13.13 -7.87 -3.74
CA ALA A 767 11.71 -7.64 -3.97
C ALA A 767 11.29 -7.90 -5.43
N GLY A 768 12.22 -8.10 -6.37
CA GLY A 768 12.01 -8.18 -7.82
C GLY A 768 11.31 -6.96 -8.42
N GLU A 769 11.48 -5.79 -7.81
CA GLU A 769 10.89 -4.52 -8.25
C GLU A 769 11.78 -3.87 -9.32
N LYS A 770 11.47 -4.15 -10.60
CA LYS A 770 12.33 -3.79 -11.72
C LYS A 770 12.47 -2.29 -11.96
N ARG A 771 11.41 -1.52 -11.71
CA ARG A 771 11.44 -0.08 -11.93
C ARG A 771 12.39 0.57 -10.94
N GLY A 772 12.27 0.22 -9.67
CA GLY A 772 13.17 0.62 -8.60
C GLY A 772 14.60 0.15 -8.83
N LEU A 773 14.79 -1.08 -9.29
CA LEU A 773 16.11 -1.58 -9.69
C LEU A 773 16.73 -0.72 -10.80
N GLY A 774 15.96 -0.32 -11.80
CA GLY A 774 16.40 0.60 -12.85
C GLY A 774 16.79 1.98 -12.30
N LEU A 775 15.99 2.54 -11.38
CA LEU A 775 16.31 3.82 -10.71
C LEU A 775 17.59 3.73 -9.88
N ALA A 776 17.76 2.67 -9.09
CA ALA A 776 18.91 2.48 -8.23
C ALA A 776 20.19 2.14 -9.03
N SER A 777 20.05 1.42 -10.15
CA SER A 777 21.16 1.16 -11.07
C SER A 777 21.61 2.44 -11.76
N TRP A 778 20.65 3.25 -12.23
CA TRP A 778 20.95 4.58 -12.74
C TRP A 778 21.71 5.41 -11.69
N GLN A 779 21.15 5.50 -10.48
CA GLN A 779 21.76 6.28 -9.41
C GLN A 779 23.17 5.81 -9.05
N LEU A 780 23.37 4.51 -8.90
CA LEU A 780 24.70 3.98 -8.62
C LEU A 780 25.66 4.26 -9.77
N GLY A 781 25.20 4.16 -11.02
CA GLY A 781 26.02 4.52 -12.19
C GLY A 781 26.48 5.98 -12.16
N GLU A 782 25.58 6.90 -11.81
CA GLU A 782 25.92 8.32 -11.62
C GLU A 782 26.91 8.52 -10.47
N SER A 783 26.66 7.93 -9.30
CA SER A 783 27.55 8.03 -8.14
C SER A 783 28.96 7.50 -8.45
N LEU A 784 29.06 6.36 -9.16
CA LEU A 784 30.35 5.80 -9.59
C LEU A 784 31.05 6.68 -10.63
N ARG A 785 30.30 7.35 -11.52
CA ARG A 785 30.84 8.32 -12.48
C ARG A 785 31.47 9.52 -11.76
N HIS A 786 30.81 10.06 -10.73
CA HIS A 786 31.35 11.14 -9.91
C HIS A 786 32.57 10.69 -9.07
N LEU A 787 32.50 9.52 -8.45
CA LEU A 787 33.63 8.95 -7.71
C LEU A 787 34.84 8.69 -8.61
N ALA A 788 34.63 8.20 -9.84
CA ALA A 788 35.69 7.99 -10.82
C ALA A 788 36.35 9.31 -11.24
N HIS A 789 35.56 10.36 -11.46
CA HIS A 789 36.07 11.68 -11.78
C HIS A 789 36.96 12.24 -10.65
N ARG A 790 36.50 12.11 -9.39
CA ARG A 790 37.25 12.54 -8.21
C ARG A 790 38.57 11.77 -8.05
N ALA A 791 38.51 10.44 -8.17
CA ALA A 791 39.70 9.59 -8.12
C ALA A 791 40.72 9.92 -9.22
N HIS A 792 40.24 10.26 -10.42
CA HIS A 792 41.10 10.70 -11.52
C HIS A 792 41.86 12.02 -11.21
N GLN A 793 41.28 12.91 -10.39
CA GLN A 793 41.90 14.17 -9.98
C GLN A 793 42.98 14.01 -8.88
N GLY A 794 43.27 12.78 -8.43
CA GLY A 794 44.42 12.48 -7.56
C GLY A 794 44.08 12.26 -6.07
N GLU A 795 42.80 12.17 -5.71
CA GLU A 795 42.37 11.76 -4.37
C GLU A 795 42.29 10.22 -4.29
N MET A 796 43.02 9.63 -3.33
CA MET A 796 43.24 8.18 -3.26
C MET A 796 41.94 7.36 -3.25
N ALA A 797 41.83 6.38 -4.15
CA ALA A 797 40.82 5.33 -4.11
C ALA A 797 41.48 3.94 -4.20
N GLN A 798 40.89 2.93 -3.55
CA GLN A 798 41.30 1.52 -3.65
C GLN A 798 41.02 0.91 -5.05
N THR A 799 40.33 1.65 -5.92
CA THR A 799 39.80 1.24 -7.23
C THR A 799 40.32 2.16 -8.34
N THR A 800 40.49 1.65 -9.56
CA THR A 800 40.92 2.49 -10.69
C THR A 800 39.72 3.26 -11.29
N PRO A 801 39.90 4.53 -11.73
CA PRO A 801 38.84 5.28 -12.40
C PRO A 801 38.20 4.53 -13.58
N ALA A 802 39.01 3.83 -14.39
CA ALA A 802 38.53 3.04 -15.52
C ALA A 802 37.57 1.90 -15.11
N SER A 803 37.85 1.23 -13.98
CA SER A 803 36.98 0.17 -13.43
C SER A 803 35.63 0.71 -12.97
N LEU A 804 35.64 1.88 -12.31
CA LEU A 804 34.44 2.58 -11.86
C LEU A 804 33.58 3.02 -13.05
N TYR A 805 34.16 3.65 -14.08
CA TYR A 805 33.40 4.05 -15.27
C TYR A 805 32.85 2.84 -16.06
N THR A 806 33.59 1.72 -16.12
CA THR A 806 33.10 0.49 -16.74
C THR A 806 31.87 -0.04 -16.00
N THR A 807 31.95 -0.10 -14.67
CA THR A 807 30.83 -0.52 -13.81
C THR A 807 29.64 0.42 -13.96
N ALA A 808 29.88 1.73 -14.00
CA ALA A 808 28.85 2.74 -14.22
C ALA A 808 28.14 2.56 -15.57
N ARG A 809 28.89 2.31 -16.66
CA ARG A 809 28.34 2.03 -17.98
C ARG A 809 27.36 0.86 -17.95
N ASP A 810 27.79 -0.26 -17.38
CA ASP A 810 27.00 -1.48 -17.39
C ASP A 810 25.70 -1.29 -16.58
N LEU A 811 25.74 -0.57 -15.45
CA LEU A 811 24.56 -0.22 -14.67
C LEU A 811 23.61 0.73 -15.42
N LEU A 812 24.14 1.74 -16.10
CA LEU A 812 23.34 2.71 -16.87
C LEU A 812 22.69 2.05 -18.10
N LEU A 813 23.35 1.09 -18.75
CA LEU A 813 22.78 0.33 -19.87
C LEU A 813 21.65 -0.61 -19.42
N ASP A 814 21.77 -1.23 -18.25
CA ASP A 814 20.70 -2.05 -17.67
C ASP A 814 19.48 -1.20 -17.28
N ALA A 815 19.72 -0.02 -16.69
CA ALA A 815 18.68 0.97 -16.46
C ALA A 815 18.05 1.41 -17.79
N HIS A 816 18.85 1.60 -18.85
CA HIS A 816 18.35 2.05 -20.15
C HIS A 816 17.43 1.01 -20.75
N GLN A 817 17.79 -0.27 -20.69
CA GLN A 817 16.92 -1.35 -21.16
C GLN A 817 15.59 -1.42 -20.38
N THR A 818 15.62 -1.05 -19.10
CA THR A 818 14.43 -1.01 -18.23
C THR A 818 13.49 0.13 -18.64
N PHE A 819 14.03 1.34 -18.84
CA PHE A 819 13.22 2.52 -19.16
C PHE A 819 12.88 2.69 -20.65
N GLU A 820 13.69 2.17 -21.57
CA GLU A 820 13.36 2.13 -23.00
C GLU A 820 12.06 1.38 -23.26
N LYS A 821 11.78 0.35 -22.46
CA LYS A 821 10.57 -0.45 -22.53
C LYS A 821 9.42 0.13 -21.71
N SER A 822 9.66 1.18 -20.92
CA SER A 822 8.65 1.82 -20.09
C SER A 822 8.09 3.07 -20.79
N ARG A 823 6.92 3.53 -20.35
CA ARG A 823 6.31 4.79 -20.84
C ARG A 823 6.71 6.02 -20.02
N GLU A 824 7.78 5.94 -19.23
CA GLU A 824 8.24 7.02 -18.34
C GLU A 824 9.22 7.96 -19.06
N MET A 825 8.71 8.76 -20.00
CA MET A 825 9.54 9.53 -20.94
C MET A 825 10.54 10.47 -20.27
N ALA A 826 10.11 11.25 -19.26
CA ALA A 826 11.00 12.18 -18.56
C ALA A 826 12.22 11.47 -17.92
N ARG A 827 12.02 10.26 -17.38
CA ARG A 827 13.11 9.46 -16.79
C ARG A 827 14.01 8.85 -17.84
N PHE A 828 13.42 8.39 -18.94
CA PHE A 828 14.19 7.88 -20.07
C PHE A 828 15.10 8.95 -20.67
N ILE A 829 14.60 10.18 -20.82
CA ILE A 829 15.39 11.34 -21.25
C ILE A 829 16.53 11.62 -20.26
N ALA A 830 16.24 11.73 -18.96
CA ALA A 830 17.26 11.99 -17.94
C ALA A 830 18.37 10.93 -17.93
N LEU A 831 18.01 9.65 -18.10
CA LEU A 831 18.98 8.56 -18.20
C LEU A 831 19.83 8.65 -19.48
N LYS A 832 19.26 9.09 -20.61
CA LYS A 832 20.05 9.37 -21.82
C LYS A 832 21.04 10.50 -21.60
N ILE A 833 20.68 11.54 -20.84
CA ILE A 833 21.60 12.62 -20.47
C ILE A 833 22.77 12.05 -19.65
N GLU A 834 22.50 11.17 -18.69
CA GLU A 834 23.57 10.54 -17.90
C GLU A 834 24.46 9.60 -18.71
N LEU A 835 23.91 8.81 -19.65
CA LEU A 835 24.72 8.04 -20.60
C LEU A 835 25.60 8.96 -21.46
N GLY A 836 25.04 10.07 -21.94
CA GLY A 836 25.80 11.09 -22.67
C GLY A 836 26.95 11.67 -21.85
N SER A 837 26.69 12.02 -20.59
CA SER A 837 27.69 12.48 -19.63
C SER A 837 28.78 11.44 -19.37
N LEU A 838 28.43 10.17 -19.26
CA LEU A 838 29.41 9.07 -19.11
C LEU A 838 30.36 8.98 -20.32
N TYR A 839 29.81 8.97 -21.54
CA TYR A 839 30.65 8.90 -22.74
C TYR A 839 31.51 10.15 -22.93
N ARG A 840 31.01 11.33 -22.51
CA ARG A 840 31.86 12.53 -22.40
C ARG A 840 33.01 12.30 -21.43
N ASP A 841 32.73 11.79 -20.23
CA ASP A 841 33.76 11.62 -19.20
C ASP A 841 34.85 10.62 -19.66
N PHE A 842 34.52 9.62 -20.50
CA PHE A 842 35.51 8.77 -21.17
C PHE A 842 36.49 9.55 -22.09
N LEU A 843 36.03 10.64 -22.73
CA LEU A 843 36.90 11.50 -23.53
C LEU A 843 37.92 12.25 -22.68
N ASP A 844 37.55 12.61 -21.45
CA ASP A 844 38.38 13.42 -20.56
C ASP A 844 39.52 12.61 -19.93
N ILE A 845 39.35 11.30 -19.77
CA ILE A 845 40.38 10.40 -19.19
C ILE A 845 41.32 9.74 -20.21
N SER A 846 40.98 9.77 -21.50
CA SER A 846 41.81 9.18 -22.55
C SER A 846 42.76 10.22 -23.13
N ASP A 847 44.06 9.91 -23.16
CA ASP A 847 45.07 10.78 -23.81
C ASP A 847 44.79 10.94 -25.32
N ASP A 848 44.29 9.87 -25.96
CA ASP A 848 43.82 9.88 -27.34
C ASP A 848 42.29 9.98 -27.35
N LYS A 849 41.74 11.17 -27.67
CA LYS A 849 40.29 11.39 -27.72
C LYS A 849 39.63 10.45 -28.73
N VAL A 850 38.83 9.49 -28.25
CA VAL A 850 38.21 8.46 -29.08
C VAL A 850 36.97 9.02 -29.79
N VAL A 851 36.99 8.99 -31.14
CA VAL A 851 35.88 9.50 -31.97
C VAL A 851 34.56 8.75 -31.67
N GLY A 852 34.64 7.46 -31.34
CA GLY A 852 33.48 6.63 -30.99
C GLY A 852 32.73 7.15 -29.77
N ASP A 853 33.45 7.47 -28.68
CA ASP A 853 32.85 7.97 -27.43
C ASP A 853 32.23 9.35 -27.63
N TYR A 854 32.87 10.23 -28.43
CA TYR A 854 32.30 11.53 -28.79
C TYR A 854 30.99 11.39 -29.56
N ARG A 855 30.93 10.49 -30.55
CA ARG A 855 29.68 10.24 -31.29
C ARG A 855 28.60 9.67 -30.39
N ALA A 856 28.94 8.71 -29.53
CA ALA A 856 27.98 8.16 -28.57
C ALA A 856 27.42 9.23 -27.63
N ALA A 857 28.27 10.07 -27.04
CA ALA A 857 27.85 11.19 -26.20
C ALA A 857 26.93 12.16 -26.94
N GLN A 858 27.34 12.56 -28.16
CA GLN A 858 26.55 13.44 -29.01
C GLN A 858 25.18 12.85 -29.35
N ASP A 859 25.13 11.58 -29.74
CA ASP A 859 23.90 10.90 -30.16
C ASP A 859 22.90 10.80 -29.00
N TYR A 860 23.34 10.38 -27.81
CA TYR A 860 22.48 10.29 -26.63
C TYR A 860 21.93 11.66 -26.21
N LEU A 861 22.78 12.68 -26.17
CA LEU A 861 22.39 14.03 -25.73
C LEU A 861 21.46 14.73 -26.72
N THR A 862 21.72 14.59 -28.03
CA THR A 862 20.84 15.15 -29.06
C THR A 862 19.46 14.50 -29.00
N GLN A 863 19.40 13.17 -28.93
CA GLN A 863 18.13 12.46 -28.77
C GLN A 863 17.38 12.84 -27.48
N ALA A 864 18.10 13.04 -26.38
CA ALA A 864 17.49 13.48 -25.13
C ALA A 864 16.88 14.88 -25.25
N MET A 865 17.58 15.81 -25.90
CA MET A 865 17.12 17.18 -26.13
C MET A 865 15.87 17.18 -27.03
N ASP A 866 15.89 16.47 -28.16
CA ASP A 866 14.77 16.38 -29.10
C ASP A 866 13.50 15.81 -28.42
N LEU A 867 13.65 14.72 -27.67
CA LEU A 867 12.55 14.10 -26.93
C LEU A 867 12.03 15.03 -25.82
N ALA A 868 12.92 15.76 -25.13
CA ALA A 868 12.51 16.70 -24.11
C ALA A 868 11.68 17.85 -24.70
N GLU A 869 12.04 18.35 -25.88
CA GLU A 869 11.29 19.39 -26.58
C GLU A 869 9.93 18.87 -27.09
N GLU A 870 9.89 17.68 -27.69
CA GLU A 870 8.65 17.02 -28.12
C GLU A 870 7.63 16.91 -26.98
N HIS A 871 8.12 16.58 -25.78
CA HIS A 871 7.29 16.40 -24.59
C HIS A 871 7.14 17.67 -23.73
N ASN A 872 7.62 18.83 -24.19
CA ASN A 872 7.55 20.11 -23.48
C ASN A 872 8.14 20.05 -22.04
N LEU A 873 9.33 19.45 -21.92
CA LEU A 873 10.11 19.29 -20.69
C LEU A 873 11.38 20.17 -20.75
N PRO A 874 11.25 21.49 -20.60
CA PRO A 874 12.33 22.46 -20.86
C PRO A 874 13.54 22.28 -19.93
N TYR A 875 13.34 21.81 -18.70
CA TYR A 875 14.43 21.58 -17.74
C TYR A 875 15.35 20.44 -18.17
N LEU A 876 14.81 19.40 -18.84
CA LEU A 876 15.61 18.30 -19.40
C LEU A 876 16.27 18.69 -20.71
N SER A 877 15.58 19.45 -21.56
CA SER A 877 16.20 19.99 -22.80
C SER A 877 17.39 20.88 -22.45
N ALA A 878 17.23 21.77 -21.45
CA ALA A 878 18.32 22.61 -20.97
C ALA A 878 19.51 21.81 -20.42
N ASP A 879 19.26 20.75 -19.65
CA ASP A 879 20.32 19.91 -19.11
C ASP A 879 21.04 19.09 -20.20
N ALA A 880 20.30 18.58 -21.19
CA ALA A 880 20.87 17.94 -22.37
C ALA A 880 21.76 18.91 -23.17
N GLY A 881 21.28 20.13 -23.42
CA GLY A 881 22.00 21.18 -24.15
C GLY A 881 23.29 21.62 -23.44
N VAL A 882 23.25 21.80 -22.11
CA VAL A 882 24.44 22.07 -21.30
C VAL A 882 25.46 20.93 -21.42
N ASN A 883 25.03 19.68 -21.27
CA ASN A 883 25.95 18.54 -21.38
C ASN A 883 26.47 18.33 -22.81
N LEU A 884 25.69 18.69 -23.83
CA LEU A 884 26.11 18.65 -25.24
C LEU A 884 27.17 19.72 -25.54
N ALA A 885 26.98 20.95 -25.05
CA ALA A 885 27.98 22.02 -25.13
C ALA A 885 29.30 21.60 -24.46
N ARG A 886 29.24 20.98 -23.27
CA ARG A 886 30.42 20.42 -22.59
C ARG A 886 31.10 19.35 -23.43
N THR A 887 30.33 18.47 -24.07
CA THR A 887 30.85 17.39 -24.92
C THR A 887 31.57 17.93 -26.16
N HIS A 888 31.01 18.94 -26.82
CA HIS A 888 31.68 19.63 -27.92
C HIS A 888 33.00 20.26 -27.48
N PHE A 889 32.99 20.97 -26.35
CA PHE A 889 34.20 21.57 -25.78
C PHE A 889 35.26 20.51 -25.44
N ALA A 890 34.87 19.43 -24.76
CA ALA A 890 35.74 18.30 -24.41
C ALA A 890 36.39 17.66 -25.65
N PHE A 891 35.76 17.69 -26.82
CA PHE A 891 36.33 17.20 -28.08
C PHE A 891 37.02 18.28 -28.93
N ASN A 892 37.36 19.44 -28.35
CA ASN A 892 37.99 20.60 -29.01
C ASN A 892 37.15 21.26 -30.13
N LYS A 893 35.83 21.14 -30.07
CA LYS A 893 34.87 21.75 -31.01
C LYS A 893 34.23 23.00 -30.41
N GLU A 894 35.03 24.04 -30.20
CA GLU A 894 34.62 25.21 -29.44
C GLU A 894 33.53 26.05 -30.13
N SER A 895 33.50 26.10 -31.47
CA SER A 895 32.45 26.81 -32.22
C SER A 895 31.09 26.12 -32.06
N GLU A 896 31.06 24.79 -32.11
CA GLU A 896 29.85 24.00 -31.85
C GLU A 896 29.43 24.12 -30.38
N ALA A 897 30.38 24.17 -29.45
CA ALA A 897 30.10 24.39 -28.03
C ALA A 897 29.45 25.76 -27.79
N ASP A 898 29.99 26.86 -28.35
CA ASP A 898 29.43 28.20 -28.20
C ASP A 898 28.04 28.32 -28.84
N ALA A 899 27.84 27.71 -30.02
CA ALA A 899 26.53 27.65 -30.67
C ALA A 899 25.49 26.94 -29.81
N MET A 900 25.87 25.82 -29.18
CA MET A 900 24.98 25.07 -28.29
C MET A 900 24.70 25.83 -26.99
N VAL A 901 25.70 26.52 -26.42
CA VAL A 901 25.51 27.40 -25.25
C VAL A 901 24.45 28.46 -25.56
N LYS A 902 24.57 29.14 -26.70
CA LYS A 902 23.62 30.18 -27.11
C LYS A 902 22.22 29.63 -27.34
N HIS A 903 22.11 28.50 -28.05
CA HIS A 903 20.83 27.84 -28.29
C HIS A 903 20.11 27.47 -26.98
N THR A 904 20.85 26.87 -26.04
CA THR A 904 20.31 26.45 -24.74
C THR A 904 19.90 27.64 -23.88
N GLU A 905 20.69 28.72 -23.88
CA GLU A 905 20.37 29.96 -23.18
C GLU A 905 19.08 30.61 -23.73
N ASP A 906 18.97 30.72 -25.05
CA ASP A 906 17.77 31.24 -25.73
C ASP A 906 16.53 30.40 -25.38
N LEU A 907 16.66 29.07 -25.30
CA LEU A 907 15.58 28.17 -24.89
C LEU A 907 15.12 28.44 -23.45
N ILE A 908 16.06 28.54 -22.50
CA ILE A 908 15.76 28.81 -21.09
C ILE A 908 15.04 30.17 -20.95
N LEU A 909 15.57 31.21 -21.60
CA LEU A 909 15.02 32.56 -21.53
C LEU A 909 13.65 32.65 -22.21
N ALA A 910 13.44 31.96 -23.33
CA ALA A 910 12.14 31.89 -24.00
C ALA A 910 11.08 31.24 -23.12
N TYR A 911 11.44 30.15 -22.43
CA TYR A 911 10.55 29.49 -21.47
C TYR A 911 10.21 30.44 -20.30
N ALA A 912 11.23 31.01 -19.65
CA ALA A 912 11.03 31.93 -18.53
C ALA A 912 10.13 33.12 -18.92
N LYS A 913 10.34 33.70 -20.10
CA LYS A 913 9.52 34.80 -20.61
C LYS A 913 8.07 34.39 -20.84
N LYS A 914 7.82 33.21 -21.44
CA LYS A 914 6.47 32.69 -21.66
C LYS A 914 5.75 32.51 -20.32
N THR A 915 6.40 31.91 -19.33
CA THR A 915 5.76 31.61 -18.05
C THR A 915 5.57 32.86 -17.18
N ALA A 916 6.51 33.82 -17.24
CA ALA A 916 6.35 35.13 -16.60
C ALA A 916 5.08 35.86 -17.09
N GLN A 917 4.76 35.74 -18.38
CA GLN A 917 3.53 36.31 -18.95
C GLN A 917 2.25 35.60 -18.47
N GLU A 918 2.32 34.30 -18.22
CA GLU A 918 1.18 33.47 -17.81
C GLU A 918 0.89 33.53 -16.29
N SER A 919 1.93 33.74 -15.47
CA SER A 919 1.87 33.59 -14.00
C SER A 919 2.33 34.81 -13.20
N GLY A 920 3.03 35.77 -13.82
CA GLY A 920 3.66 36.90 -13.15
C GLY A 920 4.97 36.56 -12.42
N GLU A 921 5.49 35.34 -12.57
CA GLU A 921 6.71 34.84 -11.92
C GLU A 921 8.00 35.32 -12.63
N SER A 922 9.09 35.42 -11.86
CA SER A 922 10.44 35.74 -12.35
C SER A 922 11.20 34.47 -12.74
N ILE A 923 12.26 34.60 -13.55
CA ILE A 923 13.20 33.48 -13.80
C ILE A 923 13.85 32.97 -12.50
N GLU A 924 13.92 33.83 -11.48
CA GLU A 924 14.46 33.51 -10.15
C GLU A 924 13.60 32.48 -9.39
N ASP A 925 12.33 32.31 -9.78
CA ASP A 925 11.43 31.30 -9.21
C ASP A 925 11.74 29.88 -9.74
N TYR A 926 12.56 29.76 -10.79
CA TYR A 926 12.94 28.50 -11.44
C TYR A 926 14.35 28.07 -11.05
N SER A 927 14.44 27.31 -9.96
CA SER A 927 15.69 26.75 -9.44
C SER A 927 16.55 26.03 -10.49
N TRP A 928 15.94 25.27 -11.40
CA TRP A 928 16.67 24.57 -12.47
C TRP A 928 17.24 25.54 -13.52
N ALA A 929 16.55 26.64 -13.84
CA ALA A 929 16.98 27.60 -14.86
C ALA A 929 18.23 28.34 -14.39
N LEU A 930 18.24 28.82 -13.14
CA LEU A 930 19.41 29.46 -12.53
C LEU A 930 20.63 28.51 -12.52
N ARG A 931 20.41 27.24 -12.16
CA ARG A 931 21.44 26.20 -12.15
C ARG A 931 22.04 25.96 -13.54
N GLN A 932 21.19 25.82 -14.57
CA GLN A 932 21.66 25.56 -15.93
C GLN A 932 22.31 26.79 -16.57
N LEU A 933 21.76 28.00 -16.36
CA LEU A 933 22.39 29.25 -16.83
C LEU A 933 23.77 29.44 -16.20
N SER A 934 23.92 29.16 -14.90
CA SER A 934 25.21 29.20 -14.22
C SER A 934 26.22 28.22 -14.84
N ARG A 935 25.80 26.98 -15.16
CA ARG A 935 26.63 26.00 -15.87
C ARG A 935 26.98 26.43 -17.30
N LEU A 936 26.08 27.09 -18.02
CA LEU A 936 26.37 27.66 -19.35
C LEU A 936 27.43 28.76 -19.26
N GLN A 937 27.35 29.63 -18.25
CA GLN A 937 28.38 30.64 -18.01
C GLN A 937 29.74 30.02 -17.69
N MET A 938 29.78 28.92 -16.93
CA MET A 938 31.01 28.15 -16.73
C MET A 938 31.64 27.72 -18.07
N ILE A 939 30.84 27.19 -19.01
CA ILE A 939 31.32 26.75 -20.34
C ILE A 939 31.80 27.95 -21.18
N ARG A 940 31.13 29.10 -21.11
CA ARG A 940 31.62 30.34 -21.74
C ARG A 940 33.00 30.73 -21.20
N GLY A 941 33.20 30.61 -19.89
CA GLY A 941 34.49 30.77 -19.24
C GLY A 941 35.56 29.81 -19.79
N TRP A 942 35.18 28.54 -20.03
CA TRP A 942 36.08 27.54 -20.63
C TRP A 942 36.54 27.93 -22.03
N ILE A 943 35.59 28.35 -22.88
CA ILE A 943 35.85 28.79 -24.25
C ILE A 943 36.77 30.02 -24.26
N ALA A 944 36.48 31.00 -23.40
CA ALA A 944 37.29 32.20 -23.27
C ALA A 944 38.72 31.90 -22.80
N LEU A 945 38.89 31.09 -21.75
CA LEU A 945 40.22 30.69 -21.25
C LEU A 945 41.01 29.84 -22.26
N ALA A 946 40.35 28.96 -23.02
CA ALA A 946 40.98 28.22 -24.11
C ALA A 946 41.43 29.16 -25.26
N GLY A 947 40.60 30.15 -25.59
CA GLY A 947 40.93 31.26 -26.50
C GLY A 947 42.19 32.00 -26.05
N TYR A 948 42.25 32.41 -24.77
CA TYR A 948 43.41 33.05 -24.17
C TYR A 948 44.68 32.18 -24.25
N GLN A 949 44.58 30.90 -23.90
CA GLN A 949 45.74 29.99 -23.96
C GLN A 949 46.25 29.80 -25.39
N ARG A 950 45.36 29.63 -26.38
CA ARG A 950 45.76 29.55 -27.79
C ARG A 950 46.41 30.83 -28.26
N ARG A 951 45.86 31.99 -27.89
CA ARG A 951 46.46 33.29 -28.23
C ARG A 951 47.83 33.46 -27.59
N SER A 952 47.96 33.11 -26.31
CA SER A 952 49.22 33.17 -25.56
C SER A 952 50.33 32.28 -26.15
N LYS A 953 49.97 31.12 -26.74
CA LYS A 953 50.93 30.24 -27.45
C LYS A 953 51.59 30.91 -28.65
N HIS A 954 50.98 31.93 -29.27
CA HIS A 954 51.59 32.66 -30.40
C HIS A 954 52.82 33.47 -29.99
N PHE A 955 52.94 33.81 -28.71
CA PHE A 955 54.07 34.57 -28.16
C PHE A 955 55.17 33.68 -27.57
N LYS A 956 55.04 32.35 -27.71
CA LYS A 956 55.96 31.37 -27.08
C LYS A 956 57.41 31.50 -27.59
N GLU A 957 57.60 32.05 -28.79
CA GLU A 957 58.92 32.29 -29.40
C GLU A 957 59.71 33.45 -28.75
N ILE A 958 59.06 34.32 -27.96
CA ILE A 958 59.74 35.39 -27.21
C ILE A 958 60.46 34.75 -26.02
N GLU A 959 61.79 34.65 -26.05
CA GLU A 959 62.58 33.97 -25.00
C GLU A 959 62.46 34.61 -23.61
N SER A 960 62.51 35.95 -23.53
CA SER A 960 62.34 36.67 -22.25
C SER A 960 60.91 36.49 -21.74
N LYS A 961 60.80 35.96 -20.53
CA LYS A 961 59.52 35.77 -19.84
C LYS A 961 58.83 37.11 -19.57
N GLU A 962 59.60 38.15 -19.21
CA GLU A 962 59.09 39.51 -18.99
C GLU A 962 58.52 40.10 -20.29
N LEU A 963 59.29 40.07 -21.38
CA LEU A 963 58.85 40.60 -22.68
C LEU A 963 57.67 39.81 -23.25
N ARG A 964 57.64 38.49 -23.04
CA ARG A 964 56.51 37.64 -23.43
C ARG A 964 55.24 38.02 -22.68
N HIS A 965 55.33 38.22 -21.37
CA HIS A 965 54.18 38.65 -20.58
C HIS A 965 53.71 40.05 -20.97
N GLN A 966 54.63 40.97 -21.25
CA GLN A 966 54.29 42.31 -21.72
C GLN A 966 53.57 42.27 -23.09
N ALA A 967 54.08 41.49 -24.03
CA ALA A 967 53.45 41.31 -25.35
C ALA A 967 52.04 40.70 -25.24
N ILE A 968 51.82 39.73 -24.35
CA ILE A 968 50.49 39.16 -24.08
C ILE A 968 49.56 40.19 -23.42
N ARG A 969 50.08 41.06 -22.54
CA ARG A 969 49.31 42.15 -21.92
C ARG A 969 48.86 43.21 -22.94
N GLU A 970 49.72 43.51 -23.90
CA GLU A 970 49.45 44.50 -24.96
C GLU A 970 48.57 43.93 -26.09
N ASP A 971 48.40 42.61 -26.17
CA ASP A 971 47.54 41.95 -27.16
C ASP A 971 46.05 42.08 -26.81
N SER A 972 45.33 42.88 -27.61
CA SER A 972 43.91 43.16 -27.39
C SER A 972 43.04 41.90 -27.38
N ALA A 973 43.33 40.92 -28.24
CA ALA A 973 42.57 39.67 -28.30
C ALA A 973 42.75 38.82 -27.04
N ALA A 974 43.97 38.71 -26.50
CA ALA A 974 44.23 38.02 -25.24
C ALA A 974 43.50 38.68 -24.07
N GLN A 975 43.48 40.02 -24.00
CA GLN A 975 42.77 40.74 -22.94
C GLN A 975 41.24 40.60 -23.05
N ILE A 976 40.68 40.59 -24.26
CA ILE A 976 39.25 40.32 -24.48
C ILE A 976 38.87 38.94 -23.93
N TYR A 977 39.67 37.91 -24.19
CA TYR A 977 39.40 36.57 -23.64
C TYR A 977 39.47 36.52 -22.11
N LEU A 978 40.43 37.22 -21.47
CA LEU A 978 40.46 37.31 -20.01
C LEU A 978 39.24 38.08 -19.45
N GLN A 979 38.81 39.14 -20.13
CA GLN A 979 37.61 39.90 -19.75
C GLN A 979 36.33 39.06 -19.89
N GLU A 980 36.20 38.28 -20.98
CA GLU A 980 35.08 37.36 -21.18
C GLU A 980 35.07 36.24 -20.14
N ALA A 981 36.23 35.66 -19.82
CA ALA A 981 36.36 34.68 -18.75
C ALA A 981 35.96 35.28 -17.38
N ALA A 982 36.47 36.48 -17.06
CA ALA A 982 36.11 37.19 -15.84
C ALA A 982 34.59 37.41 -15.74
N ARG A 983 33.96 37.90 -16.81
CA ARG A 983 32.51 38.09 -16.89
C ARG A 983 31.77 36.78 -16.64
N ALA A 984 32.13 35.73 -17.38
CA ALA A 984 31.45 34.44 -17.35
C ALA A 984 31.49 33.80 -15.95
N TYR A 985 32.64 33.73 -15.30
CA TYR A 985 32.72 33.19 -13.94
C TYR A 985 32.02 34.07 -12.90
N SER A 986 32.06 35.40 -13.05
CA SER A 986 31.36 36.33 -12.15
C SER A 986 29.84 36.17 -12.26
N GLU A 987 29.30 36.12 -13.48
CA GLU A 987 27.88 35.91 -13.73
C GLU A 987 27.43 34.50 -13.33
N GLY A 988 28.24 33.48 -13.63
CA GLY A 988 27.98 32.10 -13.21
C GLY A 988 27.87 31.97 -11.70
N LEU A 989 28.76 32.62 -10.94
CA LEU A 989 28.70 32.61 -9.47
C LEU A 989 27.52 33.40 -8.92
N ASN A 990 27.21 34.56 -9.49
CA ASN A 990 26.01 35.31 -9.11
C ASN A 990 24.75 34.45 -9.28
N LEU A 991 24.61 33.77 -10.42
CA LEU A 991 23.48 32.86 -10.68
C LEU A 991 23.47 31.66 -9.71
N ALA A 992 24.64 31.09 -9.39
CA ALA A 992 24.75 29.99 -8.44
C ALA A 992 24.35 30.40 -7.01
N GLU A 993 24.73 31.60 -6.59
CA GLU A 993 24.37 32.16 -5.28
C GLU A 993 22.88 32.53 -5.21
N SER A 994 22.32 33.09 -6.29
CA SER A 994 20.88 33.31 -6.43
C SER A 994 20.08 32.01 -6.38
N PHE A 995 20.62 30.91 -6.93
CA PHE A 995 20.03 29.58 -6.81
C PHE A 995 20.07 29.09 -5.35
N SER A 996 21.26 29.05 -4.74
CA SER A 996 21.41 28.81 -3.30
C SER A 996 22.83 29.16 -2.85
N HIS A 997 22.94 29.99 -1.81
CA HIS A 997 24.23 30.35 -1.18
C HIS A 997 25.04 29.14 -0.68
N GLN A 998 24.40 27.99 -0.44
CA GLN A 998 25.07 26.77 0.00
C GLN A 998 25.09 25.67 -1.08
N SER A 999 24.80 26.04 -2.33
CA SER A 999 24.89 25.13 -3.46
C SER A 999 26.33 24.67 -3.69
N ASN A 1000 26.50 23.37 -3.95
CA ASN A 1000 27.75 22.80 -4.45
C ASN A 1000 28.21 23.45 -5.77
N LEU A 1001 27.30 24.07 -6.53
CA LEU A 1001 27.63 24.77 -7.77
C LEU A 1001 28.60 25.95 -7.54
N VAL A 1002 28.51 26.63 -6.40
CA VAL A 1002 29.44 27.71 -6.05
C VAL A 1002 30.86 27.16 -5.90
N GLN A 1003 31.01 26.05 -5.17
CA GLN A 1003 32.29 25.36 -5.00
C GLN A 1003 32.82 24.83 -6.34
N THR A 1004 31.94 24.21 -7.13
CA THR A 1004 32.27 23.68 -8.47
C THR A 1004 32.86 24.75 -9.38
N LEU A 1005 32.23 25.93 -9.45
CA LEU A 1005 32.71 27.06 -10.25
C LEU A 1005 34.09 27.57 -9.78
N THR A 1006 34.29 27.67 -8.46
CA THR A 1006 35.58 28.13 -7.91
C THR A 1006 36.70 27.11 -8.13
N GLU A 1007 36.44 25.82 -7.96
CA GLU A 1007 37.41 24.75 -8.17
C GLU A 1007 37.75 24.56 -9.65
N ASP A 1008 36.75 24.67 -10.54
CA ASP A 1008 36.96 24.61 -11.98
C ASP A 1008 37.82 25.79 -12.46
N LEU A 1009 37.51 27.02 -12.02
CA LEU A 1009 38.32 28.19 -12.34
C LEU A 1009 39.77 27.97 -11.91
N TYR A 1010 39.98 27.56 -10.65
CA TYR A 1010 41.31 27.25 -10.11
C TYR A 1010 42.06 26.25 -10.96
N ASN A 1011 41.43 25.11 -11.26
CA ASN A 1011 42.06 24.03 -12.01
C ASN A 1011 42.47 24.46 -13.42
N ARG A 1012 41.77 25.42 -14.02
CA ARG A 1012 42.09 25.97 -15.34
C ARG A 1012 43.17 27.04 -15.28
N VAL A 1013 43.18 27.89 -14.26
CA VAL A 1013 44.14 29.00 -14.14
C VAL A 1013 45.41 28.65 -13.37
N LYS A 1014 45.48 27.53 -12.65
CA LYS A 1014 46.68 27.13 -11.87
C LYS A 1014 47.96 26.99 -12.69
N ALA A 1015 47.84 26.76 -13.99
CA ALA A 1015 48.97 26.69 -14.92
C ALA A 1015 49.31 28.04 -15.59
N PHE A 1016 48.55 29.10 -15.31
CA PHE A 1016 48.75 30.42 -15.90
C PHE A 1016 49.89 31.15 -15.17
N SER A 1017 50.44 32.19 -15.80
CA SER A 1017 51.41 33.05 -15.12
C SER A 1017 50.73 33.93 -14.09
N GLN A 1018 51.45 34.31 -13.02
CA GLN A 1018 50.94 35.22 -12.01
C GLN A 1018 50.39 36.52 -12.64
N ALA A 1019 51.09 37.07 -13.65
CA ALA A 1019 50.66 38.28 -14.34
C ALA A 1019 49.29 38.13 -15.02
N ALA A 1020 48.99 36.95 -15.59
CA ALA A 1020 47.70 36.66 -16.22
C ALA A 1020 46.59 36.49 -15.17
N ILE A 1021 46.91 35.88 -14.02
CA ILE A 1021 46.00 35.76 -12.88
C ILE A 1021 45.67 37.16 -12.31
N ASP A 1022 46.66 38.02 -12.16
CA ASP A 1022 46.48 39.40 -11.68
C ASP A 1022 45.56 40.20 -12.63
N ASP A 1023 45.68 40.02 -13.95
CA ASP A 1023 44.85 40.72 -14.93
C ASP A 1023 43.42 40.16 -14.97
N LEU A 1024 43.25 38.84 -14.88
CA LEU A 1024 41.94 38.21 -14.70
C LEU A 1024 41.25 38.75 -13.44
N TYR A 1025 41.98 38.84 -12.33
CA TYR A 1025 41.49 39.38 -11.06
C TYR A 1025 41.06 40.85 -11.18
N LYS A 1026 41.83 41.70 -11.87
CA LYS A 1026 41.42 43.10 -12.14
C LYS A 1026 40.10 43.16 -12.91
N HIS A 1027 39.94 42.34 -13.94
CA HIS A 1027 38.68 42.30 -14.70
C HIS A 1027 37.50 41.84 -13.83
N ILE A 1028 37.70 40.86 -12.95
CA ILE A 1028 36.68 40.41 -12.00
C ILE A 1028 36.27 41.55 -11.05
N LYS A 1029 37.22 42.33 -10.53
CA LYS A 1029 36.92 43.50 -9.69
C LYS A 1029 36.08 44.57 -10.40
N VAL A 1030 36.36 44.84 -11.67
CA VAL A 1030 35.55 45.78 -12.46
C VAL A 1030 34.09 45.30 -12.55
N PHE A 1031 33.86 44.00 -12.79
CA PHE A 1031 32.50 43.46 -12.84
C PHE A 1031 31.79 43.45 -11.46
N GLN A 1032 32.54 43.34 -10.37
CA GLN A 1032 31.98 43.48 -9.02
C GLN A 1032 31.52 44.90 -8.70
N GLU A 1033 32.25 45.92 -9.16
CA GLU A 1033 31.81 47.32 -9.03
C GLU A 1033 30.47 47.56 -9.76
N GLU A 1034 30.22 46.84 -10.87
CA GLU A 1034 28.96 46.88 -11.62
C GLU A 1034 27.84 46.02 -10.98
N LYS A 1035 28.18 44.93 -10.27
CA LYS A 1035 27.25 44.00 -9.59
C LYS A 1035 27.74 43.65 -8.17
N PRO A 1036 27.39 44.44 -7.13
CA PRO A 1036 28.03 44.38 -5.81
C PRO A 1036 27.75 43.14 -4.96
N ASN A 1037 26.90 42.21 -5.40
CA ASN A 1037 26.49 41.03 -4.60
C ASN A 1037 27.43 39.81 -4.73
N ILE A 1038 28.51 39.87 -5.52
CA ILE A 1038 29.41 38.73 -5.81
C ILE A 1038 30.55 38.65 -4.77
N HIS A 1039 30.24 38.31 -3.51
CA HIS A 1039 31.23 38.36 -2.43
C HIS A 1039 32.21 37.17 -2.41
N ARG A 1040 31.82 35.97 -2.88
CA ARG A 1040 32.66 34.76 -2.73
C ARG A 1040 33.79 34.63 -3.74
N LEU A 1041 33.65 35.19 -4.95
CA LEU A 1041 34.71 35.13 -5.94
C LEU A 1041 35.93 35.97 -5.50
N ASP A 1042 35.70 37.13 -4.87
CA ASP A 1042 36.80 37.96 -4.35
C ASP A 1042 37.51 37.24 -3.20
N VAL A 1043 36.77 36.75 -2.21
CA VAL A 1043 37.30 36.00 -1.09
C VAL A 1043 38.09 34.78 -1.58
N PHE A 1044 37.55 34.05 -2.55
CA PHE A 1044 38.25 32.91 -3.16
C PHE A 1044 39.57 33.34 -3.83
N LEU A 1045 39.57 34.39 -4.64
CA LEU A 1045 40.77 34.86 -5.32
C LEU A 1045 41.79 35.48 -4.35
N ASP A 1046 41.34 36.14 -3.29
CA ASP A 1046 42.17 36.69 -2.23
C ASP A 1046 42.82 35.59 -1.39
N ASP A 1047 42.03 34.58 -1.00
CA ASP A 1047 42.50 33.46 -0.16
C ASP A 1047 43.37 32.47 -0.94
N PHE A 1048 43.07 32.19 -2.22
CA PHE A 1048 43.74 31.13 -3.00
C PHE A 1048 44.69 31.64 -4.09
N LEU A 1049 44.42 32.77 -4.72
CA LEU A 1049 45.24 33.36 -5.78
C LEU A 1049 45.99 34.63 -5.33
N GLY A 1050 45.91 34.93 -4.02
CA GLY A 1050 46.28 36.19 -3.40
C GLY A 1050 47.55 36.86 -3.92
N VAL A 1051 47.33 38.02 -4.52
CA VAL A 1051 48.30 39.03 -4.97
C VAL A 1051 48.92 39.80 -3.78
N SER A 1052 48.64 39.40 -2.53
CA SER A 1052 49.26 39.96 -1.33
C SER A 1052 49.76 38.88 -0.37
N LYS A 1053 51.08 38.80 -0.19
CA LYS A 1053 51.68 38.18 1.00
C LYS A 1053 51.47 39.14 2.17
N SER A 1054 50.40 38.95 2.94
CA SER A 1054 50.40 39.32 4.37
C SER A 1054 50.39 38.03 5.18
N PRO A 1055 51.37 37.79 6.08
CA PRO A 1055 51.48 36.53 6.80
C PRO A 1055 50.46 36.50 7.94
N ARG A 1056 49.29 35.91 7.71
CA ARG A 1056 48.43 35.38 8.78
C ARG A 1056 47.44 34.37 8.18
N HIS A 1057 47.44 33.17 8.78
CA HIS A 1057 46.55 32.02 8.52
C HIS A 1057 47.01 30.98 7.48
N LEU A 1058 48.22 30.46 7.67
CA LEU A 1058 48.51 29.04 7.43
C LEU A 1058 48.33 28.32 8.77
N ASN A 1059 47.15 27.74 8.99
CA ASN A 1059 46.86 26.59 9.86
C ASN A 1059 45.34 26.44 10.01
N ALA A 1060 44.70 25.71 9.08
CA ALA A 1060 43.39 25.09 9.26
C ALA A 1060 43.14 24.03 8.16
N ARG A 1061 43.99 23.00 8.16
CA ARG A 1061 43.66 21.66 7.64
C ARG A 1061 44.31 20.65 8.60
N GLU A 1062 43.69 20.53 9.77
CA GLU A 1062 43.55 19.29 10.54
C GLU A 1062 42.05 19.13 10.81
#